data_AF-A0A8C1N8S2-F1
#
_entry.id   AF-A0A8C1N8S2-F1
#
_cell.length_a   1.000
_cell.length_b   1.000
_cell.length_c   1.000
_cell.angle_alpha   90.00
_cell.angle_beta   90.00
_cell.angle_gamma   90.00
#
_symmetry.space_group_name_H-M   'P 1'
#
loop_
_entity.id
_entity.type
_entity.pdbx_description
1 polymer ?
#
loop_
_entity_poly.entity_id
_entity_poly.type
_entity_poly.pdbx_seq_one_letter_code
_entity_poly.pdbx_strand_id
1 'polypeptide(L)'
;MVELEKEVLPLPPRYRFRDLLLGDWQMDDRVQVEFYVNENTFKERLKLFFIKNQRSSLRVRLFNFFLKVLSCLLYIVRVLLDDPSLIIWVNRPLPLWALQCPCFQGNVWEQVLRIPFILEMISAVPFVITVILPSFRNLFIPVFLNCWLAKHALENMINDLHRAIQRTHSAMFNQVLILISTLVCLIFTCICGIQHLERAGNNLTLFDSLYFCVVTFSTVGFGDVTPQIWPSQLLVVIMICVALIVLPIQFEQLAFLWMERQKSGGNYSRYRAQTEKHVVLCVSCLKIDLLMDFLNEFFAHPRLQDYYVVILCPAEMDVQVRRVLHIPLWAQRVIYLQGSALKDQDLMRAKMDDAEACFILSNRFEVDRFAADHQTILRAWAVKDFAPNCPLYVQILKPENKFHIKFADHVVCEEEFKYAMLALNCVCPATSTLITLLIHSSRGQEGGAGSVDQWQRTYRRCAANEVHHIRLEESKFFGEYQGKSFTFASFHAHKKYGVCLIGVRRMDTSNILMNPGPCHIMGASDTCFYINISKEENSAFVRGHRGPVRGPGVDSRGVPQTIYHGLTRLPVHSIIASMGTVAIDLQDSSDSMGGCNTLALPAMSGSGEESRHSIAPVLEVVDGVHSPTFDLLGDQSEDEGGEEGKEEEGGEWVKGYPLNPHQLHPSQHNILTADLLSSQACHHMPYEDARSYGFKNKLIIVSAESAGNGLYNFIVPLRAYYRPRKELNPIVLLLENSECHCSCC
;
A
#
# COMPACT_ATOMS: atom_id res chain seq x y z
N MET A 1 -27.04 10.44 53.55
CA MET A 1 -28.08 10.10 52.56
C MET A 1 -27.42 10.22 51.20
N VAL A 2 -26.73 9.18 50.73
CA VAL A 2 -27.26 7.92 50.16
C VAL A 2 -27.80 8.15 48.74
N GLU A 3 -27.01 7.63 47.79
CA GLU A 3 -27.35 7.10 46.47
C GLU A 3 -27.98 8.04 45.42
N LEU A 4 -27.19 8.38 44.39
CA LEU A 4 -27.59 8.17 43.00
C LEU A 4 -26.36 8.13 42.05
N GLU A 5 -25.54 7.09 42.18
CA GLU A 5 -24.78 6.53 41.05
C GLU A 5 -25.47 5.23 40.65
N LYS A 6 -26.04 5.16 39.43
CA LYS A 6 -26.07 3.97 38.54
C LYS A 6 -27.04 4.14 37.37
N GLU A 7 -26.62 3.59 36.23
CA GLU A 7 -27.36 3.32 34.99
C GLU A 7 -27.43 4.44 33.94
N VAL A 8 -26.26 4.78 33.36
CA VAL A 8 -26.21 5.04 31.92
C VAL A 8 -25.94 3.70 31.23
N LEU A 9 -26.96 3.16 30.55
CA LEU A 9 -26.87 1.97 29.72
C LEU A 9 -25.80 2.15 28.61
N PRO A 10 -24.98 1.13 28.29
CA PRO A 10 -24.05 1.24 27.19
C PRO A 10 -24.82 1.34 25.86
N LEU A 11 -24.48 2.35 25.06
CA LEU A 11 -24.95 2.50 23.69
C LEU A 11 -24.54 1.24 22.89
N PRO A 12 -25.47 0.62 22.12
CA PRO A 12 -25.13 -0.52 21.27
C PRO A 12 -24.16 -0.09 20.16
N PRO A 13 -23.35 -1.03 19.61
CA PRO A 13 -22.34 -0.70 18.61
C PRO A 13 -23.02 -0.12 17.37
N ARG A 14 -22.51 1.05 16.97
CA ARG A 14 -22.98 1.90 15.88
C ARG A 14 -23.26 1.11 14.60
N TYR A 15 -24.45 1.33 14.05
CA TYR A 15 -24.79 1.06 12.66
C TYR A 15 -23.79 1.75 11.72
N ARG A 16 -23.38 1.04 10.67
CA ARG A 16 -22.37 1.45 9.70
C ARG A 16 -22.98 2.56 8.84
N PHE A 17 -22.26 3.69 8.69
CA PHE A 17 -22.65 4.81 7.81
C PHE A 17 -22.87 4.38 6.33
N ARG A 18 -22.35 3.19 5.97
CA ARG A 18 -22.57 2.53 4.68
C ARG A 18 -24.01 2.08 4.45
N ASP A 19 -24.74 1.75 5.51
CA ASP A 19 -26.14 1.30 5.45
C ASP A 19 -27.11 2.47 5.21
N LEU A 20 -26.64 3.71 5.40
CA LEU A 20 -27.39 4.95 5.11
C LEU A 20 -27.27 5.42 3.65
N LEU A 21 -26.24 4.98 2.91
CA LEU A 21 -25.97 5.41 1.53
C LEU A 21 -26.50 4.47 0.46
N LEU A 22 -26.72 3.19 0.80
CA LEU A 22 -27.41 2.25 -0.07
C LEU A 22 -28.92 2.39 0.17
N GLY A 23 -29.50 3.41 -0.45
CA GLY A 23 -30.94 3.61 -0.47
C GLY A 23 -31.64 2.48 -1.23
N ASP A 24 -32.02 1.43 -0.50
CA ASP A 24 -33.12 0.54 -0.85
C ASP A 24 -34.12 0.58 0.31
N TRP A 25 -34.76 1.75 0.47
CA TRP A 25 -35.93 1.89 1.33
C TRP A 25 -37.15 1.30 0.61
N GLN A 26 -37.25 -0.03 0.62
CA GLN A 26 -38.51 -0.68 0.32
C GLN A 26 -39.33 -0.68 1.62
N MET A 27 -40.30 0.22 1.68
CA MET A 27 -41.39 0.24 2.66
C MET A 27 -42.12 -1.11 2.62
N ASP A 28 -41.79 -2.02 3.54
CA ASP A 28 -42.58 -3.23 3.79
C ASP A 28 -43.12 -3.20 5.23
N ASP A 29 -44.08 -2.29 5.46
CA ASP A 29 -45.08 -2.40 6.52
C ASP A 29 -46.26 -3.27 6.04
N ARG A 30 -45.93 -4.43 5.47
CA ARG A 30 -46.86 -5.55 5.30
C ARG A 30 -46.15 -6.82 5.69
N VAL A 31 -46.37 -7.22 6.94
CA VAL A 31 -46.08 -8.57 7.43
C VAL A 31 -46.75 -9.58 6.48
N GLN A 32 -45.99 -10.12 5.52
CA GLN A 32 -46.41 -11.28 4.74
C GLN A 32 -46.35 -12.52 5.64
N VAL A 33 -47.47 -12.79 6.30
CA VAL A 33 -47.78 -14.09 6.89
C VAL A 33 -48.10 -15.07 5.76
N GLU A 34 -47.11 -15.42 4.94
CA GLU A 34 -47.22 -16.51 3.95
C GLU A 34 -46.13 -17.59 4.12
N PHE A 35 -45.13 -17.36 4.97
CA PHE A 35 -43.95 -18.24 5.04
C PHE A 35 -44.13 -19.56 5.84
N TYR A 36 -45.23 -19.76 6.57
CA TYR A 36 -45.39 -20.95 7.43
C TYR A 36 -46.16 -22.13 6.81
N VAL A 37 -46.90 -21.94 5.72
CA VAL A 37 -47.76 -23.01 5.15
C VAL A 37 -47.05 -23.81 4.04
N ASN A 38 -46.06 -23.23 3.37
CA ASN A 38 -45.43 -23.85 2.18
C ASN A 38 -44.28 -24.83 2.49
N GLU A 39 -43.59 -24.68 3.63
CA GLU A 39 -42.42 -25.49 4.00
C GLU A 39 -42.72 -26.98 4.27
N ASN A 40 -43.98 -27.34 4.48
CA ASN A 40 -44.38 -28.72 4.79
C ASN A 40 -44.71 -29.58 3.57
N THR A 41 -44.70 -29.03 2.36
CA THR A 41 -44.92 -29.86 1.16
C THR A 41 -43.66 -30.68 0.83
N PHE A 42 -43.85 -31.95 0.47
CA PHE A 42 -42.75 -32.85 0.08
C PHE A 42 -41.87 -32.26 -1.03
N LYS A 43 -42.50 -31.56 -2.00
CA LYS A 43 -41.83 -30.86 -3.09
C LYS A 43 -40.91 -29.75 -2.60
N GLU A 44 -41.36 -28.93 -1.65
CA GLU A 44 -40.52 -27.87 -1.10
C GLU A 44 -39.40 -28.41 -0.23
N ARG A 45 -39.63 -29.47 0.56
CA ARG A 45 -38.57 -30.15 1.30
C ARG A 45 -37.47 -30.69 0.38
N LEU A 46 -37.85 -31.27 -0.76
CA LEU A 46 -36.89 -31.68 -1.80
C LEU A 46 -36.17 -30.48 -2.43
N LYS A 47 -36.90 -29.41 -2.77
CA LYS A 47 -36.31 -28.18 -3.33
C LYS A 47 -35.36 -27.51 -2.33
N LEU A 48 -35.69 -27.53 -1.05
CA LEU A 48 -34.83 -27.07 0.04
C LEU A 48 -33.57 -27.92 0.11
N PHE A 49 -33.69 -29.25 0.09
CA PHE A 49 -32.55 -30.15 0.18
C PHE A 49 -31.60 -30.08 -1.04
N PHE A 50 -32.13 -30.06 -2.25
CA PHE A 50 -31.34 -30.10 -3.50
C PHE A 50 -30.88 -28.73 -4.00
N ILE A 51 -31.62 -27.64 -3.74
CA ILE A 51 -31.37 -26.33 -4.38
C ILE A 51 -31.14 -25.23 -3.35
N LYS A 52 -32.05 -25.04 -2.37
CA LYS A 52 -31.96 -23.86 -1.49
C LYS A 52 -30.91 -24.02 -0.38
N ASN A 53 -30.71 -25.23 0.17
CA ASN A 53 -29.76 -25.48 1.24
C ASN A 53 -28.36 -25.73 0.67
N GLN A 54 -27.46 -24.77 0.91
CA GLN A 54 -26.13 -24.72 0.33
C GLN A 54 -25.25 -25.94 0.68
N ARG A 55 -25.26 -26.38 1.96
CA ARG A 55 -24.39 -27.47 2.42
C ARG A 55 -24.87 -28.83 1.87
N SER A 56 -26.18 -29.05 1.80
CA SER A 56 -26.73 -30.29 1.24
C SER A 56 -26.64 -30.30 -0.29
N SER A 57 -26.95 -29.19 -0.96
CA SER A 57 -26.79 -29.02 -2.42
C SER A 57 -25.36 -29.36 -2.85
N LEU A 58 -24.35 -28.79 -2.17
CA LEU A 58 -22.95 -29.03 -2.50
C LEU A 58 -22.55 -30.51 -2.30
N ARG A 59 -22.99 -31.15 -1.22
CA ARG A 59 -22.74 -32.58 -0.99
C ARG A 59 -23.37 -33.47 -2.06
N VAL A 60 -24.61 -33.18 -2.47
CA VAL A 60 -25.30 -33.92 -3.52
C VAL A 60 -24.60 -33.73 -4.87
N ARG A 61 -24.19 -32.51 -5.21
CA ARG A 61 -23.44 -32.23 -6.45
C ARG A 61 -22.07 -32.90 -6.47
N LEU A 62 -21.36 -32.89 -5.34
CA LEU A 62 -20.08 -33.58 -5.20
C LEU A 62 -20.23 -35.09 -5.33
N PHE A 63 -21.28 -35.66 -4.72
CA PHE A 63 -21.61 -37.08 -4.87
C PHE A 63 -21.94 -37.44 -6.33
N ASN A 64 -22.75 -36.63 -7.01
CA ASN A 64 -23.06 -36.81 -8.43
C ASN A 64 -21.80 -36.72 -9.29
N PHE A 65 -20.96 -35.71 -9.06
CA PHE A 65 -19.66 -35.56 -9.74
C PHE A 65 -18.79 -36.80 -9.55
N PHE A 66 -18.66 -37.28 -8.31
CA PHE A 66 -17.89 -38.49 -7.99
C PHE A 66 -18.43 -39.71 -8.72
N LEU A 67 -19.76 -39.92 -8.76
CA LEU A 67 -20.36 -41.04 -9.49
C LEU A 67 -20.08 -40.98 -11.00
N LYS A 68 -20.16 -39.79 -11.61
CA LYS A 68 -19.87 -39.63 -13.05
C LYS A 68 -18.39 -39.87 -13.34
N VAL A 69 -17.47 -39.35 -12.53
CA VAL A 69 -16.03 -39.63 -12.66
C VAL A 69 -15.72 -41.12 -12.45
N LEU A 70 -16.33 -41.74 -11.44
CA LEU A 70 -16.19 -43.17 -11.19
C LEU A 70 -16.67 -43.99 -12.40
N SER A 71 -17.77 -43.60 -13.05
CA SER A 71 -18.25 -44.29 -14.26
C SER A 71 -17.24 -44.23 -15.42
N CYS A 72 -16.55 -43.10 -15.60
CA CYS A 72 -15.47 -42.97 -16.58
C CYS A 72 -14.25 -43.81 -16.21
N LEU A 73 -13.88 -43.86 -14.92
CA LEU A 73 -12.77 -44.69 -14.44
C LEU A 73 -13.07 -46.18 -14.63
N LEU A 74 -14.30 -46.60 -14.36
CA LEU A 74 -14.74 -47.96 -14.62
C LEU A 74 -14.73 -48.30 -16.10
N TYR A 75 -15.00 -47.33 -16.99
CA TYR A 75 -14.82 -47.51 -18.43
C TYR A 75 -13.35 -47.75 -18.80
N ILE A 76 -12.40 -46.98 -18.25
CA ILE A 76 -10.96 -47.19 -18.47
C ILE A 76 -10.54 -48.58 -17.99
N VAL A 77 -10.93 -48.96 -16.78
CA VAL A 77 -10.62 -50.29 -16.21
C VAL A 77 -11.19 -51.40 -17.08
N ARG A 78 -12.42 -51.25 -17.56
CA ARG A 78 -13.01 -52.19 -18.52
C ARG A 78 -12.18 -52.28 -19.80
N VAL A 79 -11.79 -51.15 -20.37
CA VAL A 79 -11.02 -51.12 -21.62
C VAL A 79 -9.64 -51.79 -21.47
N LEU A 80 -9.00 -51.66 -20.31
CA LEU A 80 -7.69 -52.28 -20.02
C LEU A 80 -7.77 -53.79 -19.71
N LEU A 81 -8.92 -54.27 -19.22
CA LEU A 81 -9.13 -55.68 -18.86
C LEU A 81 -9.77 -56.51 -19.99
N ASP A 82 -10.38 -55.87 -20.99
CA ASP A 82 -11.00 -56.55 -22.14
C ASP A 82 -9.89 -57.00 -23.14
N ASP A 83 -9.59 -58.30 -23.22
CA ASP A 83 -8.81 -58.95 -24.29
C ASP A 83 -9.64 -59.06 -25.61
N PRO A 84 -9.01 -59.20 -26.81
CA PRO A 84 -9.62 -58.91 -28.12
C PRO A 84 -10.68 -59.91 -28.61
N SER A 85 -11.13 -60.85 -27.78
CA SER A 85 -12.18 -61.79 -28.13
C SER A 85 -13.30 -61.70 -27.10
N LEU A 86 -14.45 -61.21 -27.56
CA LEU A 86 -15.70 -61.07 -26.82
C LEU A 86 -15.73 -59.84 -25.91
N ILE A 87 -16.25 -58.74 -26.47
CA ILE A 87 -17.25 -57.92 -25.77
C ILE A 87 -18.14 -58.93 -25.04
N ILE A 88 -18.31 -58.84 -23.73
CA ILE A 88 -19.52 -59.20 -22.94
C ILE A 88 -19.12 -59.71 -21.54
N TRP A 89 -19.82 -59.16 -20.54
CA TRP A 89 -20.01 -59.59 -19.14
C TRP A 89 -19.15 -58.88 -18.09
N VAL A 90 -19.81 -58.09 -17.23
CA VAL A 90 -19.75 -58.21 -15.75
C VAL A 90 -21.00 -57.54 -15.14
N ASN A 91 -21.70 -58.27 -14.26
CA ASN A 91 -22.77 -57.78 -13.37
C ASN A 91 -22.24 -56.71 -12.40
N ARG A 92 -22.95 -55.59 -12.22
CA ARG A 92 -22.67 -54.64 -11.12
C ARG A 92 -23.95 -54.22 -10.38
N PRO A 93 -23.86 -54.01 -9.04
CA PRO A 93 -24.99 -54.04 -8.13
C PRO A 93 -25.93 -52.82 -8.20
N LEU A 94 -27.19 -53.10 -7.89
CA LEU A 94 -28.41 -52.36 -8.21
C LEU A 94 -28.86 -51.17 -7.31
N PRO A 95 -28.24 -50.72 -6.19
CA PRO A 95 -28.95 -49.80 -5.31
C PRO A 95 -28.67 -48.30 -5.49
N LEU A 96 -27.98 -47.84 -6.55
CA LEU A 96 -27.60 -46.40 -6.66
C LEU A 96 -28.42 -45.57 -7.67
N TRP A 97 -29.34 -46.17 -8.43
CA TRP A 97 -30.02 -45.47 -9.52
C TRP A 97 -31.42 -44.93 -9.18
N ALA A 98 -32.05 -45.41 -8.09
CA ALA A 98 -33.45 -45.07 -7.81
C ALA A 98 -33.71 -43.63 -7.30
N LEU A 99 -32.69 -42.78 -7.19
CA LEU A 99 -32.83 -41.47 -6.52
C LEU A 99 -32.21 -40.30 -7.31
N GLN A 100 -32.35 -40.33 -8.64
CA GLN A 100 -31.91 -39.22 -9.49
C GLN A 100 -32.87 -38.94 -10.65
N CYS A 101 -34.17 -38.89 -10.36
CA CYS A 101 -35.12 -38.12 -11.18
C CYS A 101 -35.24 -36.73 -10.56
N PRO A 102 -34.76 -35.64 -11.20
CA PRO A 102 -35.01 -34.30 -10.67
C PRO A 102 -36.50 -33.99 -10.77
N CYS A 103 -37.07 -33.49 -9.67
CA CYS A 103 -38.45 -33.03 -9.60
C CYS A 103 -38.75 -31.97 -10.67
N PHE A 104 -39.81 -32.22 -11.42
CA PHE A 104 -40.36 -31.35 -12.46
C PHE A 104 -40.73 -29.97 -11.92
N GLN A 105 -40.07 -28.94 -12.44
CA GLN A 105 -40.54 -27.55 -12.36
C GLN A 105 -40.06 -26.78 -13.60
N GLY A 106 -40.96 -26.54 -14.57
CA GLY A 106 -40.69 -25.74 -15.77
C GLY A 106 -41.35 -26.28 -17.05
N ASN A 107 -41.10 -25.60 -18.18
CA ASN A 107 -41.45 -26.10 -19.51
C ASN A 107 -40.67 -27.38 -19.80
N VAL A 108 -41.40 -28.49 -19.98
CA VAL A 108 -40.81 -29.82 -20.21
C VAL A 108 -39.94 -29.84 -21.46
N TRP A 109 -40.38 -29.17 -22.54
CA TRP A 109 -39.64 -29.09 -23.79
C TRP A 109 -38.28 -28.39 -23.67
N GLU A 110 -38.20 -27.33 -22.85
CA GLU A 110 -36.94 -26.62 -22.64
C GLU A 110 -35.93 -27.45 -21.84
N GLN A 111 -36.41 -28.24 -20.87
CA GLN A 111 -35.55 -29.12 -20.06
C GLN A 111 -35.06 -30.33 -20.85
N VAL A 112 -35.91 -30.91 -21.71
CA VAL A 112 -35.58 -32.07 -22.52
C VAL A 112 -34.55 -31.74 -23.60
N LEU A 113 -34.59 -30.53 -24.17
CA LEU A 113 -33.66 -30.10 -25.23
C LEU A 113 -32.29 -29.63 -24.71
N ARG A 114 -32.04 -29.64 -23.40
CA ARG A 114 -30.72 -29.29 -22.84
C ARG A 114 -29.71 -30.40 -23.09
N ILE A 115 -28.53 -30.04 -23.61
CA ILE A 115 -27.39 -30.94 -23.86
C ILE A 115 -27.09 -31.90 -22.69
N PRO A 116 -26.99 -31.47 -21.41
CA PRO A 116 -26.74 -32.39 -20.30
C PRO A 116 -27.88 -33.40 -20.10
N PHE A 117 -29.14 -33.02 -20.32
CA PHE A 117 -30.26 -33.96 -20.23
C PHE A 117 -30.20 -35.00 -21.34
N ILE A 118 -29.87 -34.58 -22.57
CA ILE A 118 -29.69 -35.49 -23.71
C ILE A 118 -28.56 -36.49 -23.46
N LEU A 119 -27.40 -36.02 -22.97
CA LEU A 119 -26.27 -36.89 -22.63
C LEU A 119 -26.59 -37.88 -21.50
N GLU A 120 -27.39 -37.44 -20.51
CA GLU A 120 -27.88 -38.32 -19.45
C GLU A 120 -28.87 -39.36 -19.98
N MET A 121 -29.74 -39.00 -20.92
CA MET A 121 -30.63 -39.97 -21.58
C MET A 121 -29.85 -40.99 -22.43
N ILE A 122 -28.86 -40.55 -23.20
CA ILE A 122 -28.01 -41.43 -24.04
C ILE A 122 -27.23 -42.45 -23.20
N SER A 123 -26.81 -42.08 -21.99
CA SER A 123 -26.03 -42.95 -21.10
C SER A 123 -26.89 -43.81 -20.17
N ALA A 124 -27.99 -43.25 -19.64
CA ALA A 124 -28.81 -43.92 -18.62
C ALA A 124 -29.90 -44.82 -19.23
N VAL A 125 -30.55 -44.42 -20.33
CA VAL A 125 -31.67 -45.21 -20.90
C VAL A 125 -31.20 -46.58 -21.41
N PRO A 126 -30.10 -46.70 -22.19
CA PRO A 126 -29.58 -48.01 -22.56
C PRO A 126 -29.22 -48.86 -21.34
N PHE A 127 -28.65 -48.26 -20.30
CA PHE A 127 -28.29 -48.96 -19.07
C PHE A 127 -29.52 -49.57 -18.39
N VAL A 128 -30.63 -48.82 -18.26
CA VAL A 128 -31.90 -49.32 -17.71
C VAL A 128 -32.47 -50.47 -18.55
N ILE A 129 -32.41 -50.35 -19.88
CA ILE A 129 -32.89 -51.40 -20.79
C ILE A 129 -32.08 -52.70 -20.61
N THR A 130 -30.75 -52.61 -20.40
CA THR A 130 -29.91 -53.80 -20.16
C THR A 130 -30.19 -54.52 -18.84
N VAL A 131 -30.77 -53.82 -17.85
CA VAL A 131 -31.18 -54.41 -16.57
C VAL A 131 -32.47 -55.20 -16.72
N ILE A 132 -33.43 -54.66 -17.49
CA ILE A 132 -34.75 -55.26 -17.70
C ILE A 132 -34.66 -56.46 -18.67
N LEU A 133 -33.81 -56.37 -19.69
CA LEU A 133 -33.67 -57.39 -20.72
C LEU A 133 -32.28 -58.04 -20.70
N PRO A 134 -32.15 -59.30 -20.25
CA PRO A 134 -30.86 -59.98 -20.14
C PRO A 134 -30.14 -60.17 -21.48
N SER A 135 -30.86 -60.21 -22.60
CA SER A 135 -30.29 -60.31 -23.96
C SER A 135 -29.52 -59.05 -24.41
N PHE A 136 -29.79 -57.89 -23.80
CA PHE A 136 -29.18 -56.61 -24.19
C PHE A 136 -27.97 -56.21 -23.31
N ARG A 137 -27.54 -57.05 -22.37
CA ARG A 137 -26.33 -56.82 -21.53
C ARG A 137 -25.03 -56.67 -22.33
N ASN A 138 -25.09 -57.02 -23.60
CA ASN A 138 -23.99 -57.08 -24.56
C ASN A 138 -23.84 -55.79 -25.37
N LEU A 139 -24.82 -54.89 -25.28
CA LEU A 139 -24.88 -53.66 -26.04
C LEU A 139 -23.82 -52.66 -25.53
N PHE A 140 -23.08 -52.05 -26.46
CA PHE A 140 -22.17 -50.97 -26.13
C PHE A 140 -22.95 -49.73 -25.69
N ILE A 141 -22.54 -49.15 -24.56
CA ILE A 141 -23.09 -47.89 -24.04
C ILE A 141 -21.94 -46.88 -24.01
N PRO A 142 -22.08 -45.69 -24.62
CA PRO A 142 -21.05 -44.66 -24.64
C PRO A 142 -20.94 -43.95 -23.28
N VAL A 143 -20.55 -44.69 -22.25
CA VAL A 143 -20.40 -44.19 -20.86
C VAL A 143 -19.31 -43.12 -20.76
N PHE A 144 -18.35 -43.11 -21.69
CA PHE A 144 -17.30 -42.08 -21.73
C PHE A 144 -17.87 -40.65 -21.90
N LEU A 145 -19.08 -40.47 -22.44
CA LEU A 145 -19.76 -39.17 -22.53
C LEU A 145 -20.13 -38.58 -21.15
N ASN A 146 -20.12 -39.40 -20.09
CA ASN A 146 -20.33 -38.93 -18.71
C ASN A 146 -19.26 -37.93 -18.24
N CYS A 147 -18.13 -37.81 -18.94
CA CYS A 147 -17.13 -36.77 -18.65
C CYS A 147 -17.72 -35.36 -18.81
N TRP A 148 -18.57 -35.12 -19.81
CA TRP A 148 -19.23 -33.83 -20.02
C TRP A 148 -20.30 -33.55 -18.94
N LEU A 149 -20.97 -34.59 -18.45
CA LEU A 149 -21.88 -34.47 -17.29
C LEU A 149 -21.12 -34.16 -16.01
N ALA A 150 -19.95 -34.77 -15.81
CA ALA A 150 -19.07 -34.46 -14.69
C ALA A 150 -18.59 -33.00 -14.76
N LYS A 151 -18.18 -32.53 -15.94
CA LYS A 151 -17.82 -31.13 -16.18
C LYS A 151 -18.97 -30.17 -15.87
N HIS A 152 -20.19 -30.48 -16.30
CA HIS A 152 -21.36 -29.66 -15.99
C HIS A 152 -21.70 -29.66 -14.49
N ALA A 153 -21.57 -30.80 -13.82
CA ALA A 153 -21.74 -30.89 -12.36
C ALA A 153 -20.68 -30.05 -11.61
N LEU A 154 -19.45 -30.02 -12.12
CA LEU A 154 -18.34 -29.23 -11.59
C LEU A 154 -18.59 -27.72 -11.75
N GLU A 155 -19.01 -27.26 -12.93
CA GLU A 155 -19.41 -25.86 -13.16
C GLU A 155 -20.51 -25.41 -12.20
N ASN A 156 -21.56 -26.23 -12.05
CA ASN A 156 -22.66 -25.94 -11.14
C ASN A 156 -22.18 -25.89 -9.68
N MET A 157 -21.29 -26.80 -9.26
CA MET A 157 -20.72 -26.79 -7.91
C MET A 157 -19.88 -25.53 -7.67
N ILE A 158 -19.08 -25.13 -8.65
CA ILE A 158 -18.24 -23.93 -8.61
C ILE A 158 -19.08 -22.67 -8.50
N ASN A 159 -20.17 -22.57 -9.27
CA ASN A 159 -21.05 -21.41 -9.25
C ASN A 159 -21.77 -21.25 -7.90
N ASP A 160 -22.19 -22.35 -7.29
CA ASP A 160 -22.72 -22.36 -5.91
C ASP A 160 -21.65 -21.93 -4.90
N LEU A 161 -20.42 -22.41 -5.08
CA LEU A 161 -19.29 -22.05 -4.22
C LEU A 161 -18.93 -20.56 -4.34
N HIS A 162 -19.00 -20.01 -5.55
CA HIS A 162 -18.79 -18.59 -5.82
C HIS A 162 -19.90 -17.72 -5.20
N ARG A 163 -21.16 -18.15 -5.29
CA ARG A 163 -22.29 -17.47 -4.65
C ARG A 163 -22.18 -17.49 -3.12
N ALA A 164 -21.65 -18.57 -2.57
CA ALA A 164 -21.47 -18.77 -1.14
C ALA A 164 -20.26 -18.03 -0.55
N ILE A 165 -19.17 -17.97 -1.33
CA ILE A 165 -17.89 -17.47 -0.88
C ILE A 165 -17.57 -16.28 -1.76
N GLN A 166 -17.87 -15.09 -1.24
CA GLN A 166 -17.53 -13.78 -1.82
C GLN A 166 -16.00 -13.52 -1.96
N ARG A 167 -15.17 -14.57 -1.95
CA ARG A 167 -13.74 -14.48 -2.19
C ARG A 167 -13.51 -14.42 -3.70
N THR A 168 -13.33 -13.21 -4.18
CA THR A 168 -12.83 -12.84 -5.52
C THR A 168 -11.65 -13.71 -5.98
N HIS A 169 -10.71 -14.05 -5.08
CA HIS A 169 -9.53 -14.88 -5.41
C HIS A 169 -9.90 -16.32 -5.88
N SER A 170 -11.06 -16.84 -5.50
CA SER A 170 -11.52 -18.15 -5.97
C SER A 170 -12.12 -18.08 -7.38
N ALA A 171 -12.63 -16.94 -7.84
CA ALA A 171 -13.32 -16.84 -9.13
C ALA A 171 -12.39 -17.14 -10.31
N MET A 172 -11.20 -16.53 -10.33
CA MET A 172 -10.20 -16.75 -11.39
C MET A 172 -9.68 -18.19 -11.37
N PHE A 173 -9.37 -18.74 -10.19
CA PHE A 173 -8.95 -20.13 -10.06
C PHE A 173 -10.03 -21.12 -10.50
N ASN A 174 -11.28 -20.83 -10.15
CA ASN A 174 -12.43 -21.61 -10.54
C ASN A 174 -12.66 -21.61 -12.05
N GLN A 175 -12.49 -20.46 -12.72
CA GLN A 175 -12.56 -20.35 -14.18
C GLN A 175 -11.44 -21.16 -14.85
N VAL A 176 -10.21 -21.07 -14.35
CA VAL A 176 -9.09 -21.92 -14.81
C VAL A 176 -9.41 -23.41 -14.67
N LEU A 177 -10.03 -23.81 -13.56
CA LEU A 177 -10.42 -25.20 -13.32
C LEU A 177 -11.47 -25.68 -14.34
N ILE A 178 -12.43 -24.84 -14.70
CA ILE A 178 -13.44 -25.14 -15.75
C ILE A 178 -12.77 -25.32 -17.12
N LEU A 179 -11.84 -24.43 -17.49
CA LEU A 179 -11.09 -24.50 -18.75
C LEU A 179 -10.17 -25.73 -18.83
N ILE A 180 -9.54 -26.13 -17.72
CA ILE A 180 -8.76 -27.38 -17.68
C ILE A 180 -9.71 -28.58 -17.81
N SER A 181 -10.87 -28.53 -17.17
CA SER A 181 -11.86 -29.60 -17.25
C SER A 181 -12.43 -29.79 -18.65
N THR A 182 -12.65 -28.72 -19.44
CA THR A 182 -13.09 -28.82 -20.85
C THR A 182 -12.03 -29.49 -21.71
N LEU A 183 -10.76 -29.09 -21.57
CA LEU A 183 -9.63 -29.66 -22.30
C LEU A 183 -9.51 -31.17 -22.03
N VAL A 184 -9.55 -31.57 -20.76
CA VAL A 184 -9.47 -32.98 -20.35
C VAL A 184 -10.67 -33.78 -20.89
N CYS A 185 -11.89 -33.23 -20.84
CA CYS A 185 -13.08 -33.92 -21.38
C CYS A 185 -12.99 -34.12 -22.90
N LEU A 186 -12.54 -33.10 -23.63
CA LEU A 186 -12.38 -33.17 -25.09
C LEU A 186 -11.37 -34.24 -25.48
N ILE A 187 -10.18 -34.23 -24.86
CA ILE A 187 -9.14 -35.25 -25.08
C ILE A 187 -9.65 -36.64 -24.72
N PHE A 188 -10.32 -36.80 -23.56
CA PHE A 188 -10.84 -38.08 -23.13
C PHE A 188 -11.89 -38.67 -24.08
N THR A 189 -12.80 -37.83 -24.62
CA THR A 189 -13.77 -38.28 -25.63
C THR A 189 -13.14 -38.69 -26.96
N CYS A 190 -12.08 -38.01 -27.39
CA CYS A 190 -11.29 -38.42 -28.57
C CYS A 190 -10.68 -39.81 -28.37
N ILE A 191 -9.99 -40.01 -27.24
CA ILE A 191 -9.32 -41.27 -26.92
C ILE A 191 -10.31 -42.43 -26.92
N CYS A 192 -11.41 -42.28 -26.17
CA CYS A 192 -12.42 -43.33 -26.04
C CYS A 192 -13.16 -43.60 -27.36
N GLY A 193 -13.43 -42.56 -28.15
CA GLY A 193 -14.13 -42.68 -29.43
C GLY A 193 -13.29 -43.43 -30.47
N ILE A 194 -12.02 -43.06 -30.62
CA ILE A 194 -11.11 -43.69 -31.59
C ILE A 194 -10.80 -45.12 -31.18
N GLN A 195 -10.46 -45.33 -29.90
CA GLN A 195 -10.19 -46.66 -29.37
C GLN A 195 -11.38 -47.61 -29.54
N HIS A 196 -12.62 -47.12 -29.39
CA HIS A 196 -13.81 -47.94 -29.57
C HIS A 196 -14.05 -48.29 -31.04
N LEU A 197 -13.92 -47.33 -31.95
CA LEU A 197 -14.17 -47.56 -33.37
C LEU A 197 -13.09 -48.43 -34.01
N GLU A 198 -11.82 -48.23 -33.64
CA GLU A 198 -10.69 -48.99 -34.21
C GLU A 198 -10.62 -50.45 -33.74
N ARG A 199 -11.33 -50.84 -32.66
CA ARG A 199 -11.51 -52.26 -32.29
C ARG A 199 -12.04 -53.14 -33.43
N ALA A 200 -12.73 -52.56 -34.43
CA ALA A 200 -13.24 -53.30 -35.58
C ALA A 200 -12.21 -53.50 -36.71
N GLY A 201 -11.06 -52.83 -36.66
CA GLY A 201 -10.05 -52.81 -37.70
C GLY A 201 -8.68 -53.18 -37.16
N ASN A 202 -8.03 -52.26 -36.46
CA ASN A 202 -6.76 -52.50 -35.78
C ASN A 202 -6.94 -52.28 -34.28
N ASN A 203 -6.62 -53.29 -33.45
CA ASN A 203 -6.82 -53.24 -32.00
C ASN A 203 -5.83 -52.27 -31.32
N LEU A 204 -6.06 -50.95 -31.47
CA LEU A 204 -5.27 -49.91 -30.85
C LEU A 204 -5.42 -49.96 -29.33
N THR A 205 -4.29 -49.88 -28.62
CA THR A 205 -4.34 -49.74 -27.16
C THR A 205 -4.87 -48.35 -26.79
N LEU A 206 -5.33 -48.20 -25.55
CA LEU A 206 -5.75 -46.89 -25.02
C LEU A 206 -4.60 -45.88 -25.05
N PHE A 207 -3.36 -46.35 -24.89
CA PHE A 207 -2.16 -45.52 -24.96
C PHE A 207 -1.85 -45.06 -26.38
N ASP A 208 -1.95 -45.95 -27.38
CA ASP A 208 -1.76 -45.58 -28.80
C ASP A 208 -2.82 -44.55 -29.24
N SER A 209 -4.05 -44.71 -28.74
CA SER A 209 -5.15 -43.77 -28.98
C SER A 209 -4.91 -42.41 -28.32
N LEU A 210 -4.31 -42.38 -27.12
CA LEU A 210 -3.87 -41.15 -26.46
C LEU A 210 -2.77 -40.45 -27.26
N TYR A 211 -1.75 -41.21 -27.67
CA TYR A 211 -0.67 -40.69 -28.50
C TYR A 211 -1.22 -40.10 -29.81
N PHE A 212 -2.10 -40.82 -30.51
CA PHE A 212 -2.76 -40.35 -31.72
C PHE A 212 -3.55 -39.05 -31.49
N CYS A 213 -4.40 -38.98 -30.46
CA CYS A 213 -5.19 -37.78 -30.17
C CYS A 213 -4.29 -36.58 -29.83
N VAL A 214 -3.22 -36.77 -29.06
CA VAL A 214 -2.29 -35.68 -28.72
C VAL A 214 -1.56 -35.18 -29.96
N VAL A 215 -1.00 -36.07 -30.79
CA VAL A 215 -0.29 -35.74 -32.05
C VAL A 215 -1.19 -35.04 -33.07
N THR A 216 -2.46 -35.47 -33.14
CA THR A 216 -3.46 -34.90 -34.04
C THR A 216 -3.91 -33.52 -33.57
N PHE A 217 -4.20 -33.35 -32.28
CA PHE A 217 -4.61 -32.06 -31.71
C PHE A 217 -3.49 -31.04 -31.65
N SER A 218 -2.24 -31.47 -31.52
CA SER A 218 -1.07 -30.60 -31.67
C SER A 218 -0.75 -30.27 -33.13
N THR A 219 -1.55 -30.73 -34.09
CA THR A 219 -1.35 -30.54 -35.55
C THR A 219 0.01 -31.03 -36.08
N VAL A 220 0.65 -31.97 -35.36
CA VAL A 220 1.96 -32.52 -35.76
C VAL A 220 1.81 -33.58 -36.84
N GLY A 221 0.89 -34.54 -36.64
CA GLY A 221 0.52 -35.52 -37.66
C GLY A 221 1.66 -36.41 -38.17
N PHE A 222 2.35 -37.14 -37.29
CA PHE A 222 3.43 -38.07 -37.69
C PHE A 222 2.99 -39.15 -38.68
N GLY A 223 1.72 -39.56 -38.64
CA GLY A 223 1.14 -40.56 -39.56
C GLY A 223 1.54 -42.00 -39.27
N ASP A 224 2.13 -42.26 -38.11
CA ASP A 224 2.51 -43.58 -37.60
C ASP A 224 1.32 -44.40 -37.08
N VAL A 225 0.38 -43.75 -36.39
CA VAL A 225 -0.93 -44.31 -36.04
C VAL A 225 -1.99 -43.61 -36.89
N THR A 226 -2.82 -44.36 -37.63
CA THR A 226 -3.85 -43.79 -38.52
C THR A 226 -5.14 -44.60 -38.48
N PRO A 227 -6.32 -43.95 -38.54
CA PRO A 227 -7.60 -44.64 -38.58
C PRO A 227 -7.82 -45.31 -39.94
N GLN A 228 -8.11 -46.61 -39.95
CA GLN A 228 -8.27 -47.39 -41.19
C GLN A 228 -9.74 -47.59 -41.58
N ILE A 229 -10.67 -47.39 -40.65
CA ILE A 229 -12.08 -47.71 -40.82
C ILE A 229 -12.88 -46.45 -41.18
N TRP A 230 -13.91 -46.59 -42.04
CA TRP A 230 -14.77 -45.48 -42.43
C TRP A 230 -15.37 -44.66 -41.24
N PRO A 231 -15.96 -45.25 -40.19
CA PRO A 231 -16.51 -44.49 -39.07
C PRO A 231 -15.44 -43.81 -38.21
N SER A 232 -14.25 -44.41 -38.05
CA SER A 232 -13.16 -43.78 -37.29
C SER A 232 -12.55 -42.61 -38.05
N GLN A 233 -12.44 -42.70 -39.38
CA GLN A 233 -12.02 -41.58 -40.23
C GLN A 233 -12.99 -40.40 -40.11
N LEU A 234 -14.30 -40.65 -40.16
CA LEU A 234 -15.31 -39.60 -39.99
C LEU A 234 -15.24 -38.97 -38.59
N LEU A 235 -15.09 -39.78 -37.53
CA LEU A 235 -14.93 -39.28 -36.16
C LEU A 235 -13.69 -38.36 -36.05
N VAL A 236 -12.55 -38.76 -36.62
CA VAL A 236 -11.32 -37.98 -36.58
C VAL A 236 -11.48 -36.63 -37.30
N VAL A 237 -12.13 -36.58 -38.47
CA VAL A 237 -12.44 -35.31 -39.16
C VAL A 237 -13.29 -34.39 -38.29
N ILE A 238 -14.36 -34.91 -37.68
CA ILE A 238 -15.22 -34.14 -36.78
C ILE A 238 -14.43 -33.63 -35.57
N MET A 239 -13.63 -34.49 -34.93
CA MET A 239 -12.84 -34.13 -33.76
C MET A 239 -11.73 -33.13 -34.07
N ILE A 240 -11.13 -33.18 -35.27
CA ILE A 240 -10.17 -32.16 -35.73
C ILE A 240 -10.87 -30.80 -35.86
N CYS A 241 -12.05 -30.73 -36.51
CA CYS A 241 -12.79 -29.48 -36.63
C CYS A 241 -13.17 -28.90 -35.26
N VAL A 242 -13.65 -29.75 -34.34
CA VAL A 242 -13.99 -29.32 -32.97
C VAL A 242 -12.72 -28.85 -32.22
N ALA A 243 -11.61 -29.58 -32.32
CA ALA A 243 -10.37 -29.24 -31.64
C ALA A 243 -9.75 -27.93 -32.16
N LEU A 244 -9.74 -27.71 -33.48
CA LEU A 244 -9.20 -26.48 -34.09
C LEU A 244 -9.99 -25.22 -33.70
N ILE A 245 -11.28 -25.35 -33.39
CA ILE A 245 -12.09 -24.22 -32.90
C ILE A 245 -11.94 -24.07 -31.39
N VAL A 246 -12.07 -25.15 -30.63
CA VAL A 246 -12.14 -25.09 -29.16
C VAL A 246 -10.77 -24.85 -28.53
N LEU A 247 -9.71 -25.56 -28.95
CA LEU A 247 -8.42 -25.51 -28.28
C LEU A 247 -7.79 -24.10 -28.29
N PRO A 248 -7.73 -23.35 -29.41
CA PRO A 248 -7.14 -22.02 -29.42
C PRO A 248 -7.87 -21.06 -28.46
N ILE A 249 -9.20 -21.07 -28.47
CA ILE A 249 -10.03 -20.23 -27.59
C ILE A 249 -9.76 -20.58 -26.11
N GLN A 250 -9.69 -21.87 -25.78
CA GLN A 250 -9.42 -22.30 -24.41
C GLN A 250 -8.01 -21.92 -23.95
N PHE A 251 -7.00 -22.05 -24.81
CA PHE A 251 -5.62 -21.67 -24.49
C PHE A 251 -5.46 -20.16 -24.32
N GLU A 252 -6.06 -19.35 -25.18
CA GLU A 252 -6.05 -17.89 -25.07
C GLU A 252 -6.70 -17.43 -23.77
N GLN A 253 -7.88 -17.97 -23.44
CA GLN A 253 -8.58 -17.68 -22.18
C GLN A 253 -7.76 -18.11 -20.96
N LEU A 254 -7.15 -19.30 -21.00
CA LEU A 254 -6.30 -19.78 -19.92
C LEU A 254 -5.06 -18.89 -19.73
N ALA A 255 -4.41 -18.51 -20.84
CA ALA A 255 -3.24 -17.63 -20.82
C ALA A 255 -3.60 -16.24 -20.29
N PHE A 256 -4.73 -15.68 -20.73
CA PHE A 256 -5.25 -14.40 -20.25
C PHE A 256 -5.50 -14.42 -18.74
N LEU A 257 -6.26 -15.41 -18.24
CA LEU A 257 -6.56 -15.53 -16.80
C LEU A 257 -5.31 -15.77 -15.95
N TRP A 258 -4.35 -16.55 -16.48
CA TRP A 258 -3.07 -16.78 -15.81
C TRP A 258 -2.25 -15.49 -15.73
N MET A 259 -2.19 -14.72 -16.83
CA MET A 259 -1.45 -13.47 -16.89
C MET A 259 -2.09 -12.40 -16.00
N GLU A 260 -3.42 -12.28 -16.00
CA GLU A 260 -4.16 -11.37 -15.13
C GLU A 260 -3.97 -11.70 -13.66
N ARG A 261 -3.88 -12.99 -13.31
CA ARG A 261 -3.51 -13.42 -11.95
C ARG A 261 -2.09 -13.01 -11.57
N GLN A 262 -1.13 -13.06 -12.49
CA GLN A 262 0.22 -12.59 -12.22
C GLN A 262 0.27 -11.06 -12.05
N LYS A 263 -0.52 -10.31 -12.83
CA LYS A 263 -0.60 -8.85 -12.75
C LYS A 263 -1.27 -8.37 -11.45
N SER A 264 -2.34 -9.03 -11.03
CA SER A 264 -3.13 -8.64 -9.86
C SER A 264 -2.47 -8.89 -8.50
N GLY A 265 -1.28 -9.51 -8.51
CA GLY A 265 -0.56 -9.89 -7.30
C GLY A 265 -1.26 -11.04 -6.56
N GLY A 266 -0.48 -11.86 -5.86
CA GLY A 266 -1.01 -12.99 -5.10
C GLY A 266 -1.78 -12.58 -3.85
N ASN A 267 -1.77 -13.45 -2.84
CA ASN A 267 -2.16 -13.11 -1.48
C ASN A 267 -0.92 -13.19 -0.61
N TYR A 268 -0.81 -12.29 0.38
CA TYR A 268 0.21 -12.44 1.40
C TYR A 268 -0.18 -13.64 2.29
N SER A 269 0.75 -14.60 2.40
CA SER A 269 0.48 -15.87 3.07
C SER A 269 0.28 -15.64 4.57
N ARG A 270 -0.76 -16.28 5.14
CA ARG A 270 -1.05 -16.19 6.58
C ARG A 270 0.10 -16.77 7.42
N TYR A 271 0.74 -17.84 6.96
CA TYR A 271 1.90 -18.40 7.66
C TYR A 271 3.02 -17.37 7.77
N ARG A 272 3.28 -16.66 6.66
CA ARG A 272 4.32 -15.65 6.60
C ARG A 272 4.02 -14.46 7.52
N ALA A 273 2.78 -13.96 7.50
CA ALA A 273 2.34 -12.86 8.36
C ALA A 273 2.46 -13.16 9.86
N GLN A 274 2.40 -14.43 10.26
CA GLN A 274 2.52 -14.83 11.66
C GLN A 274 3.96 -15.06 12.11
N THR A 275 4.85 -15.46 11.18
CA THR A 275 6.25 -15.76 11.49
C THR A 275 7.18 -14.57 11.28
N GLU A 276 6.90 -13.75 10.28
CA GLU A 276 7.73 -12.64 9.83
C GLU A 276 6.98 -11.33 10.00
N LYS A 277 7.73 -10.26 10.26
CA LYS A 277 7.16 -8.93 10.44
C LYS A 277 6.94 -8.28 9.07
N HIS A 278 5.76 -7.70 8.87
CA HIS A 278 5.46 -6.95 7.65
C HIS A 278 4.83 -5.59 7.93
N VAL A 279 5.01 -4.72 6.94
CA VAL A 279 4.48 -3.38 6.87
C VAL A 279 3.66 -3.27 5.59
N VAL A 280 2.53 -2.55 5.65
CA VAL A 280 1.70 -2.32 4.47
C VAL A 280 1.86 -0.88 3.99
N LEU A 281 2.08 -0.69 2.68
CA LEU A 281 2.16 0.60 2.00
C LEU A 281 0.96 0.78 1.07
N CYS A 282 0.03 1.65 1.45
CA CYS A 282 -1.18 2.00 0.71
C CYS A 282 -0.96 3.28 -0.11
N VAL A 283 -1.17 3.19 -1.42
CA VAL A 283 -0.88 4.27 -2.38
C VAL A 283 -1.88 4.24 -3.54
N SER A 284 -2.22 5.40 -4.12
CA SER A 284 -3.12 5.47 -5.29
C SER A 284 -2.45 5.02 -6.58
N CYS A 285 -1.25 5.55 -6.82
CA CYS A 285 -0.41 5.28 -7.99
C CYS A 285 1.05 5.29 -7.55
N LEU A 286 1.79 4.25 -7.91
CA LEU A 286 3.17 4.06 -7.48
C LEU A 286 4.13 4.41 -8.60
N LYS A 287 4.89 5.49 -8.43
CA LYS A 287 6.01 5.85 -9.31
C LYS A 287 7.33 5.30 -8.78
N ILE A 288 8.34 5.25 -9.65
CA ILE A 288 9.69 4.78 -9.29
C ILE A 288 10.29 5.64 -8.19
N ASP A 289 10.21 6.97 -8.31
CA ASP A 289 10.87 7.90 -7.38
C ASP A 289 10.37 7.68 -5.96
N LEU A 290 9.04 7.69 -5.78
CA LEU A 290 8.40 7.40 -4.49
C LEU A 290 8.77 6.02 -3.93
N LEU A 291 8.83 4.99 -4.79
CA LEU A 291 9.16 3.64 -4.35
C LEU A 291 10.62 3.54 -3.90
N MET A 292 11.54 4.06 -4.70
CA MET A 292 12.97 3.97 -4.43
C MET A 292 13.33 4.75 -3.17
N ASP A 293 12.80 5.96 -3.03
CA ASP A 293 13.07 6.78 -1.87
C ASP A 293 12.51 6.12 -0.60
N PHE A 294 11.29 5.57 -0.65
CA PHE A 294 10.71 4.83 0.47
C PHE A 294 11.54 3.58 0.83
N LEU A 295 11.89 2.75 -0.16
CA LEU A 295 12.62 1.50 0.08
C LEU A 295 14.05 1.75 0.58
N ASN A 296 14.73 2.75 0.03
CA ASN A 296 16.08 3.11 0.45
C ASN A 296 16.08 3.61 1.90
N GLU A 297 15.15 4.51 2.25
CA GLU A 297 15.03 5.03 3.61
C GLU A 297 14.58 3.95 4.60
N PHE A 298 13.60 3.11 4.21
CA PHE A 298 13.08 2.04 5.07
C PHE A 298 14.14 0.96 5.36
N PHE A 299 14.91 0.53 4.36
CA PHE A 299 15.93 -0.51 4.54
C PHE A 299 17.31 0.00 4.96
N ALA A 300 17.52 1.32 5.04
CA ALA A 300 18.76 1.91 5.56
C ALA A 300 19.04 1.45 7.00
N HIS A 301 17.97 1.34 7.80
CA HIS A 301 18.04 1.00 9.22
C HIS A 301 18.27 -0.52 9.43
N PRO A 302 19.26 -0.93 10.23
CA PRO A 302 19.63 -2.35 10.36
C PRO A 302 18.51 -3.20 10.99
N ARG A 303 17.69 -2.62 11.86
CA ARG A 303 16.56 -3.31 12.50
C ARG A 303 15.40 -3.57 11.53
N LEU A 304 15.31 -2.84 10.42
CA LEU A 304 14.23 -2.94 9.44
C LEU A 304 14.58 -3.86 8.26
N GLN A 305 15.80 -4.42 8.23
CA GLN A 305 16.26 -5.26 7.12
C GLN A 305 15.52 -6.60 6.99
N ASP A 306 14.96 -7.10 8.10
CA ASP A 306 14.22 -8.37 8.15
C ASP A 306 12.70 -8.19 7.91
N TYR A 307 12.26 -6.97 7.60
CA TYR A 307 10.85 -6.66 7.39
C TYR A 307 10.43 -6.88 5.93
N TYR A 308 9.19 -7.32 5.76
CA TYR A 308 8.53 -7.38 4.47
C TYR A 308 7.72 -6.11 4.22
N VAL A 309 7.81 -5.57 3.01
CA VAL A 309 7.01 -4.42 2.56
C VAL A 309 5.94 -4.92 1.59
N VAL A 310 4.69 -4.87 2.03
CA VAL A 310 3.52 -5.25 1.21
C VAL A 310 2.91 -3.98 0.63
N ILE A 311 2.93 -3.82 -0.68
CA ILE A 311 2.38 -2.65 -1.37
C ILE A 311 0.94 -2.96 -1.77
N LEU A 312 0.02 -2.07 -1.44
CA LEU A 312 -1.39 -2.13 -1.83
C LEU A 312 -1.72 -0.92 -2.72
N CYS A 313 -1.93 -1.18 -4.01
CA CYS A 313 -2.17 -0.14 -5.02
C CYS A 313 -3.32 -0.55 -5.96
N PRO A 314 -4.31 0.31 -6.24
CA PRO A 314 -5.41 -0.03 -7.14
C PRO A 314 -4.98 -0.04 -8.61
N ALA A 315 -4.00 0.78 -8.99
CA ALA A 315 -3.45 0.82 -10.34
C ALA A 315 -2.63 -0.44 -10.66
N GLU A 316 -2.42 -0.73 -11.94
CA GLU A 316 -1.49 -1.79 -12.35
C GLU A 316 -0.03 -1.39 -12.09
N MET A 317 0.86 -2.38 -12.08
CA MET A 317 2.29 -2.14 -11.90
C MET A 317 2.93 -1.59 -13.18
N ASP A 318 3.49 -0.39 -13.09
CA ASP A 318 4.27 0.22 -14.16
C ASP A 318 5.49 -0.64 -14.55
N VAL A 319 5.87 -0.61 -15.83
CA VAL A 319 6.99 -1.40 -16.39
C VAL A 319 8.29 -1.15 -15.63
N GLN A 320 8.52 0.09 -15.23
CA GLN A 320 9.74 0.49 -14.52
C GLN A 320 9.75 -0.01 -13.06
N VAL A 321 8.62 0.13 -12.36
CA VAL A 321 8.42 -0.43 -11.01
C VAL A 321 8.61 -1.95 -11.04
N ARG A 322 8.09 -2.62 -12.08
CA ARG A 322 8.29 -4.06 -12.26
C ARG A 322 9.76 -4.43 -12.37
N ARG A 323 10.55 -3.68 -13.13
CA ARG A 323 12.00 -3.91 -13.26
C ARG A 323 12.72 -3.76 -11.92
N VAL A 324 12.35 -2.74 -11.15
CA VAL A 324 12.87 -2.50 -9.78
C VAL A 324 12.54 -3.69 -8.89
N LEU A 325 11.28 -4.11 -8.81
CA LEU A 325 10.86 -5.22 -7.95
C LEU A 325 11.48 -6.58 -8.33
N HIS A 326 11.99 -6.75 -9.54
CA HIS A 326 12.73 -7.95 -9.96
C HIS A 326 14.19 -7.97 -9.48
N ILE A 327 14.73 -6.88 -8.96
CA ILE A 327 16.10 -6.85 -8.42
C ILE A 327 16.17 -7.78 -7.19
N PRO A 328 17.19 -8.68 -7.09
CA PRO A 328 17.25 -9.69 -6.03
C PRO A 328 17.15 -9.14 -4.60
N LEU A 329 17.63 -7.92 -4.36
CA LEU A 329 17.54 -7.22 -3.07
C LEU A 329 16.09 -6.98 -2.64
N TRP A 330 15.22 -6.59 -3.57
CA TRP A 330 13.82 -6.23 -3.29
C TRP A 330 12.85 -7.36 -3.63
N ALA A 331 13.16 -8.21 -4.60
CA ALA A 331 12.28 -9.32 -5.03
C ALA A 331 11.91 -10.27 -3.88
N GLN A 332 12.79 -10.42 -2.89
CA GLN A 332 12.54 -11.26 -1.72
C GLN A 332 11.75 -10.54 -0.62
N ARG A 333 11.79 -9.20 -0.55
CA ARG A 333 11.31 -8.41 0.59
C ARG A 333 10.06 -7.59 0.28
N VAL A 334 9.87 -7.19 -0.98
CA VAL A 334 8.80 -6.32 -1.43
C VAL A 334 7.78 -7.12 -2.22
N ILE A 335 6.52 -7.07 -1.80
CA ILE A 335 5.44 -7.81 -2.41
C ILE A 335 4.38 -6.82 -2.86
N TYR A 336 4.13 -6.76 -4.16
CA TYR A 336 3.09 -5.89 -4.71
C TYR A 336 1.77 -6.64 -4.84
N LEU A 337 0.71 -6.06 -4.29
CA LEU A 337 -0.66 -6.54 -4.37
C LEU A 337 -1.52 -5.46 -5.05
N GLN A 338 -2.16 -5.82 -6.16
CA GLN A 338 -3.13 -4.94 -6.79
C GLN A 338 -4.43 -4.97 -5.99
N GLY A 339 -4.85 -3.83 -5.45
CA GLY A 339 -6.03 -3.71 -4.58
C GLY A 339 -6.16 -2.32 -3.95
N SER A 340 -7.37 -2.00 -3.47
CA SER A 340 -7.64 -0.72 -2.80
C SER A 340 -7.82 -0.90 -1.31
N ALA A 341 -7.25 0.00 -0.50
CA ALA A 341 -7.38 -0.02 0.96
C ALA A 341 -8.82 0.22 1.44
N LEU A 342 -9.72 0.69 0.55
CA LEU A 342 -11.14 0.87 0.84
C LEU A 342 -11.93 -0.45 0.85
N LYS A 343 -11.35 -1.54 0.32
CA LYS A 343 -12.01 -2.85 0.23
C LYS A 343 -11.45 -3.78 1.32
N ASP A 344 -12.29 -4.20 2.25
CA ASP A 344 -11.94 -5.15 3.32
C ASP A 344 -11.29 -6.45 2.77
N GLN A 345 -11.67 -6.88 1.55
CA GLN A 345 -11.08 -8.06 0.89
C GLN A 345 -9.60 -7.87 0.58
N ASP A 346 -9.20 -6.68 0.12
CA ASP A 346 -7.81 -6.38 -0.22
C ASP A 346 -6.96 -6.20 1.05
N LEU A 347 -7.55 -5.64 2.12
CA LEU A 347 -6.92 -5.59 3.44
C LEU A 347 -6.68 -7.00 4.01
N MET A 348 -7.64 -7.92 3.83
CA MET A 348 -7.47 -9.35 4.19
C MET A 348 -6.41 -10.07 3.35
N ARG A 349 -6.16 -9.63 2.10
CA ARG A 349 -5.09 -10.16 1.23
C ARG A 349 -3.72 -9.66 1.67
N ALA A 350 -3.63 -8.43 2.18
CA ALA A 350 -2.41 -7.84 2.72
C ALA A 350 -2.13 -8.22 4.18
N LYS A 351 -3.08 -8.86 4.88
CA LYS A 351 -2.98 -9.22 6.31
C LYS A 351 -2.71 -8.01 7.18
N MET A 352 -3.55 -6.98 7.03
CA MET A 352 -3.40 -5.73 7.76
C MET A 352 -3.65 -5.86 9.28
N ASP A 353 -4.38 -6.89 9.68
CA ASP A 353 -4.61 -7.28 11.08
C ASP A 353 -3.31 -7.67 11.80
N ASP A 354 -2.42 -8.40 11.12
CA ASP A 354 -1.13 -8.85 11.64
C ASP A 354 0.02 -7.85 11.35
N ALA A 355 -0.24 -6.75 10.62
CA ALA A 355 0.79 -5.79 10.19
C ALA A 355 1.30 -4.93 11.35
N GLU A 356 2.62 -4.67 11.38
CA GLU A 356 3.21 -3.82 12.43
C GLU A 356 3.00 -2.32 12.19
N ALA A 357 2.79 -1.91 10.94
CA ALA A 357 2.48 -0.54 10.57
C ALA A 357 1.80 -0.47 9.19
N CYS A 358 0.96 0.57 9.03
CA CYS A 358 0.36 0.91 7.75
C CYS A 358 0.75 2.34 7.35
N PHE A 359 1.39 2.48 6.18
CA PHE A 359 1.71 3.76 5.55
C PHE A 359 0.64 4.09 4.51
N ILE A 360 0.06 5.29 4.58
CA ILE A 360 -0.86 5.83 3.60
C ILE A 360 -0.22 7.08 3.00
N LEU A 361 0.12 7.02 1.72
CA LEU A 361 0.73 8.13 0.99
C LEU A 361 -0.29 8.77 0.05
N SER A 362 -0.35 10.11 0.06
CA SER A 362 -1.19 10.88 -0.85
C SER A 362 -0.56 10.97 -2.24
N ASN A 363 -1.41 11.10 -3.27
CA ASN A 363 -0.95 11.22 -4.64
C ASN A 363 -0.65 12.68 -4.98
N ARG A 364 0.63 13.01 -5.13
CA ARG A 364 1.10 14.37 -5.44
C ARG A 364 0.79 14.82 -6.87
N PHE A 365 0.51 13.89 -7.78
CA PHE A 365 0.32 14.16 -9.21
C PHE A 365 -1.15 14.27 -9.63
N GLU A 366 -2.08 14.18 -8.68
CA GLU A 366 -3.50 14.35 -8.96
C GLU A 366 -3.79 15.83 -9.20
N VAL A 367 -4.60 16.12 -10.24
CA VAL A 367 -4.94 17.51 -10.63
C VAL A 367 -5.65 18.24 -9.48
N ASP A 368 -6.58 17.53 -8.81
CA ASP A 368 -7.24 18.05 -7.62
C ASP A 368 -6.59 17.51 -6.33
N ARG A 369 -5.83 18.39 -5.67
CA ARG A 369 -5.19 18.12 -4.38
C ARG A 369 -6.21 17.85 -3.26
N PHE A 370 -7.40 18.46 -3.32
CA PHE A 370 -8.44 18.18 -2.32
C PHE A 370 -8.99 16.78 -2.50
N ALA A 371 -9.37 16.37 -3.71
CA ALA A 371 -9.85 15.01 -3.96
C ALA A 371 -8.84 13.93 -3.55
N ALA A 372 -7.55 14.15 -3.82
CA ALA A 372 -6.47 13.26 -3.35
C ALA A 372 -6.48 13.11 -1.82
N ASP A 373 -6.53 14.21 -1.07
CA ASP A 373 -6.60 14.16 0.39
C ASP A 373 -7.87 13.48 0.90
N HIS A 374 -9.04 13.76 0.31
CA HIS A 374 -10.29 13.08 0.68
C HIS A 374 -10.19 11.56 0.49
N GLN A 375 -9.54 11.09 -0.58
CA GLN A 375 -9.27 9.66 -0.74
C GLN A 375 -8.36 9.11 0.35
N THR A 376 -7.31 9.84 0.77
CA THR A 376 -6.45 9.40 1.89
C THR A 376 -7.17 9.34 3.22
N ILE A 377 -8.07 10.29 3.51
CA ILE A 377 -8.93 10.30 4.71
C ILE A 377 -9.81 9.04 4.73
N LEU A 378 -10.48 8.74 3.62
CA LEU A 378 -11.33 7.56 3.51
C LEU A 378 -10.54 6.26 3.67
N ARG A 379 -9.30 6.19 3.16
CA ARG A 379 -8.40 5.04 3.37
C ARG A 379 -7.99 4.91 4.82
N ALA A 380 -7.66 6.03 5.48
CA ALA A 380 -7.29 6.04 6.89
C ALA A 380 -8.44 5.52 7.77
N TRP A 381 -9.68 5.94 7.51
CA TRP A 381 -10.86 5.39 8.19
C TRP A 381 -11.06 3.90 7.89
N ALA A 382 -11.00 3.48 6.63
CA ALA A 382 -11.18 2.07 6.26
C ALA A 382 -10.15 1.16 6.96
N VAL A 383 -8.90 1.58 7.03
CA VAL A 383 -7.83 0.86 7.73
C VAL A 383 -8.08 0.84 9.24
N LYS A 384 -8.44 1.98 9.84
CA LYS A 384 -8.68 2.06 11.29
C LYS A 384 -9.89 1.24 11.74
N ASP A 385 -10.93 1.22 10.92
CA ASP A 385 -12.14 0.41 11.14
C ASP A 385 -11.83 -1.09 11.04
N PHE A 386 -10.95 -1.49 10.11
CA PHE A 386 -10.59 -2.88 9.88
C PHE A 386 -9.54 -3.41 10.89
N ALA A 387 -8.48 -2.64 11.15
CA ALA A 387 -7.36 -2.99 12.03
C ALA A 387 -7.05 -1.84 13.01
N PRO A 388 -7.80 -1.72 14.12
CA PRO A 388 -7.67 -0.59 15.05
C PRO A 388 -6.33 -0.56 15.80
N ASN A 389 -5.69 -1.71 15.98
CA ASN A 389 -4.41 -1.86 16.69
C ASN A 389 -3.19 -1.52 15.83
N CYS A 390 -3.34 -1.46 14.51
CA CYS A 390 -2.23 -1.17 13.61
C CYS A 390 -1.92 0.34 13.67
N PRO A 391 -0.66 0.73 13.95
CA PRO A 391 -0.29 2.14 13.98
C PRO A 391 -0.32 2.73 12.57
N LEU A 392 -0.97 3.89 12.46
CA LEU A 392 -1.27 4.51 11.19
C LEU A 392 -0.38 5.72 10.92
N TYR A 393 0.29 5.67 9.76
CA TYR A 393 1.21 6.69 9.27
C TYR A 393 0.64 7.31 8.01
N VAL A 394 0.20 8.57 8.08
CA VAL A 394 -0.53 9.21 6.98
C VAL A 394 0.17 10.47 6.49
N GLN A 395 0.32 10.58 5.18
CA GLN A 395 0.73 11.81 4.50
C GLN A 395 -0.50 12.50 3.89
N ILE A 396 -0.63 13.80 4.12
CA ILE A 396 -1.70 14.67 3.61
C ILE A 396 -1.04 15.87 2.93
N LEU A 397 -1.68 16.42 1.88
CA LEU A 397 -1.17 17.59 1.18
C LEU A 397 -1.56 18.88 1.92
N LYS A 398 -2.86 19.11 2.15
CA LYS A 398 -3.37 20.38 2.70
C LYS A 398 -3.55 20.37 4.22
N PRO A 399 -3.32 21.52 4.90
CA PRO A 399 -3.47 21.63 6.35
C PRO A 399 -4.92 21.51 6.83
N GLU A 400 -5.89 21.97 6.04
CA GLU A 400 -7.32 21.93 6.38
C GLU A 400 -7.81 20.51 6.67
N ASN A 401 -7.35 19.57 5.85
CA ASN A 401 -7.75 18.16 5.90
C ASN A 401 -7.12 17.41 7.08
N LYS A 402 -6.08 17.96 7.70
CA LYS A 402 -5.36 17.35 8.83
C LYS A 402 -6.26 17.10 10.03
N PHE A 403 -7.27 17.94 10.25
CA PHE A 403 -8.21 17.77 11.36
C PHE A 403 -8.96 16.43 11.29
N HIS A 404 -9.32 15.98 10.08
CA HIS A 404 -10.08 14.74 9.88
C HIS A 404 -9.28 13.48 10.22
N ILE A 405 -7.94 13.53 10.18
CA ILE A 405 -7.04 12.38 10.41
C ILE A 405 -6.29 12.50 11.75
N LYS A 406 -6.72 13.40 12.66
CA LYS A 406 -6.07 13.57 13.97
C LYS A 406 -6.10 12.30 14.86
N PHE A 407 -6.96 11.33 14.53
CA PHE A 407 -7.01 10.03 15.21
C PHE A 407 -5.86 9.08 14.83
N ALA A 408 -5.15 9.36 13.72
CA ALA A 408 -3.97 8.59 13.33
C ALA A 408 -2.80 8.87 14.27
N ASP A 409 -1.92 7.89 14.47
CA ASP A 409 -0.77 8.02 15.37
C ASP A 409 0.22 9.09 14.89
N HIS A 410 0.40 9.17 13.56
CA HIS A 410 1.37 10.04 12.92
C HIS A 410 0.82 10.61 11.62
N VAL A 411 0.79 11.95 11.54
CA VAL A 411 0.32 12.69 10.37
C VAL A 411 1.39 13.67 9.92
N VAL A 412 1.74 13.60 8.64
CA VAL A 412 2.67 14.54 8.00
C VAL A 412 1.89 15.35 6.97
N CYS A 413 1.83 16.66 7.17
CA CYS A 413 1.20 17.59 6.23
C CYS A 413 2.27 18.26 5.37
N GLU A 414 2.23 18.03 4.06
CA GLU A 414 3.26 18.49 3.13
C GLU A 414 3.33 20.03 3.04
N GLU A 415 2.18 20.70 2.88
CA GLU A 415 2.16 22.16 2.77
C GLU A 415 2.62 22.86 4.06
N GLU A 416 2.25 22.36 5.25
CA GLU A 416 2.74 22.91 6.52
C GLU A 416 4.26 22.88 6.60
N PHE A 417 4.88 21.74 6.29
CA PHE A 417 6.32 21.58 6.30
C PHE A 417 6.99 22.43 5.22
N LYS A 418 6.45 22.42 3.99
CA LYS A 418 6.99 23.20 2.87
C LYS A 418 7.05 24.69 3.19
N TYR A 419 5.93 25.27 3.60
CA TYR A 419 5.86 26.71 3.88
C TYR A 419 6.65 27.09 5.14
N ALA A 420 6.71 26.23 6.16
CA ALA A 420 7.55 26.47 7.33
C ALA A 420 9.06 26.48 6.96
N MET A 421 9.52 25.57 6.10
CA MET A 421 10.92 25.55 5.65
C MET A 421 11.29 26.78 4.82
N LEU A 422 10.41 27.19 3.90
CA LEU A 422 10.62 28.41 3.10
C LEU A 422 10.68 29.65 3.99
N ALA A 423 9.81 29.74 4.98
CA ALA A 423 9.81 30.84 5.94
C ALA A 423 11.09 30.87 6.78
N LEU A 424 11.54 29.72 7.29
CA LEU A 424 12.79 29.63 8.05
C LEU A 424 14.00 29.98 7.19
N ASN A 425 14.00 29.65 5.89
CA ASN A 425 15.06 30.04 4.95
C ASN A 425 15.21 31.57 4.80
N CYS A 426 14.13 32.34 4.98
CA CYS A 426 14.19 33.80 4.96
C CYS A 426 14.90 34.39 6.18
N VAL A 427 14.97 33.64 7.29
CA VAL A 427 15.64 34.09 8.52
C VAL A 427 17.02 33.47 8.69
N CYS A 428 17.11 32.17 8.49
CA CYS A 428 18.32 31.38 8.62
C CYS A 428 18.64 30.74 7.26
N PRO A 429 19.82 31.00 6.68
CA PRO A 429 20.15 30.50 5.35
C PRO A 429 20.15 28.97 5.31
N ALA A 430 19.55 28.40 4.25
CA ALA A 430 19.57 26.96 3.95
C ALA A 430 19.09 26.02 5.07
N THR A 431 18.14 26.48 5.89
CA THR A 431 17.50 25.65 6.93
C THR A 431 16.80 24.42 6.33
N SER A 432 16.19 24.58 5.14
CA SER A 432 15.58 23.47 4.41
C SER A 432 16.57 22.34 4.14
N THR A 433 17.77 22.67 3.64
CA THR A 433 18.83 21.68 3.37
C THR A 433 19.28 20.98 4.65
N LEU A 434 19.46 21.72 5.75
CA LEU A 434 19.83 21.13 7.03
C LEU A 434 18.81 20.09 7.50
N ILE A 435 17.52 20.41 7.45
CA ILE A 435 16.48 19.50 7.90
C ILE A 435 16.32 18.31 6.96
N THR A 436 16.38 18.52 5.64
CA THR A 436 16.35 17.44 4.65
C THR A 436 17.48 16.43 4.89
N LEU A 437 18.72 16.90 5.13
CA LEU A 437 19.86 16.01 5.41
C LEU A 437 19.71 15.23 6.72
N LEU A 438 19.13 15.84 7.77
CA LEU A 438 18.90 15.16 9.06
C LEU A 438 17.80 14.09 9.00
N ILE A 439 16.89 14.21 8.04
CA ILE A 439 15.77 13.29 7.83
C ILE A 439 16.19 12.13 6.92
N HIS A 440 17.00 12.38 5.91
CA HIS A 440 17.49 11.32 5.03
C HIS A 440 18.61 10.52 5.70
N SER A 441 18.41 9.21 5.84
CA SER A 441 19.42 8.32 6.39
C SER A 441 20.49 8.03 5.34
N SER A 442 21.60 8.78 5.38
CA SER A 442 22.74 8.55 4.50
C SER A 442 23.90 7.91 5.25
N ARG A 443 24.44 6.81 4.72
CA ARG A 443 25.73 6.30 5.19
C ARG A 443 26.79 7.16 4.53
N GLY A 444 27.60 7.89 5.31
CA GLY A 444 28.64 8.83 4.86
C GLY A 444 29.79 8.26 4.02
N GLN A 445 29.49 7.33 3.12
CA GLN A 445 30.37 6.51 2.29
C GLN A 445 29.86 6.43 0.83
N GLU A 446 28.99 7.34 0.40
CA GLU A 446 28.60 7.44 -1.01
C GLU A 446 29.57 8.37 -1.76
N GLY A 447 30.56 7.74 -2.40
CA GLY A 447 31.54 8.39 -3.26
C GLY A 447 32.93 7.81 -3.04
N GLY A 448 33.47 7.15 -4.06
CA GLY A 448 34.86 6.70 -4.06
C GLY A 448 35.82 7.85 -3.73
N ALA A 449 37.04 7.51 -3.29
CA ALA A 449 38.10 8.43 -2.85
C ALA A 449 38.54 9.51 -3.88
N GLY A 450 37.82 9.69 -4.99
CA GLY A 450 38.17 10.54 -6.13
C GLY A 450 37.54 11.94 -6.17
N SER A 451 36.70 12.37 -5.21
CA SER A 451 36.23 13.78 -5.23
C SER A 451 37.33 14.73 -4.76
N VAL A 452 37.67 15.71 -5.60
CA VAL A 452 38.88 16.53 -5.53
C VAL A 452 38.83 17.61 -4.43
N ASP A 453 37.65 18.10 -4.05
CA ASP A 453 37.53 19.28 -3.17
C ASP A 453 37.33 18.96 -1.68
N GLN A 454 38.01 19.73 -0.82
CA GLN A 454 37.98 19.57 0.64
C GLN A 454 36.59 19.85 1.25
N TRP A 455 35.86 20.85 0.74
CA TRP A 455 34.55 21.21 1.26
C TRP A 455 33.51 20.09 1.04
N GLN A 456 33.55 19.42 -0.11
CA GLN A 456 32.63 18.31 -0.43
C GLN A 456 32.82 17.13 0.52
N ARG A 457 34.06 16.82 0.90
CA ARG A 457 34.35 15.73 1.85
C ARG A 457 33.77 16.04 3.23
N THR A 458 33.97 17.26 3.72
CA THR A 458 33.40 17.70 5.00
C THR A 458 31.87 17.72 4.94
N TYR A 459 31.29 18.24 3.87
CA TYR A 459 29.85 18.27 3.66
C TYR A 459 29.24 16.86 3.68
N ARG A 460 29.78 15.91 2.90
CA ARG A 460 29.29 14.52 2.89
C ARG A 460 29.41 13.83 4.24
N ARG A 461 30.49 14.10 4.98
CA ARG A 461 30.65 13.57 6.33
C ARG A 461 29.57 14.11 7.28
N CYS A 462 29.26 15.40 7.21
CA CYS A 462 28.25 16.02 8.04
C CYS A 462 26.82 15.71 7.58
N ALA A 463 26.61 15.40 6.31
CA ALA A 463 25.33 14.96 5.75
C ALA A 463 24.88 13.59 6.28
N ALA A 464 25.82 12.78 6.77
CA ALA A 464 25.53 11.49 7.40
C ALA A 464 25.04 11.60 8.85
N ASN A 465 24.86 12.82 9.37
CA ASN A 465 24.33 13.03 10.71
C ASN A 465 22.83 12.75 10.74
N GLU A 466 22.40 11.97 11.72
CA GLU A 466 21.00 11.63 11.95
C GLU A 466 20.57 12.03 13.37
N VAL A 467 19.26 12.24 13.56
CA VAL A 467 18.68 12.48 14.88
C VAL A 467 18.40 11.16 15.57
N HIS A 468 18.91 11.00 16.78
CA HIS A 468 18.75 9.82 17.60
C HIS A 468 18.17 10.17 18.98
N HIS A 469 17.62 9.16 19.64
CA HIS A 469 17.14 9.28 21.01
C HIS A 469 17.65 8.12 21.86
N ILE A 470 17.96 8.41 23.12
CA ILE A 470 18.34 7.40 24.13
C ILE A 470 17.94 7.86 25.52
N ARG A 471 17.71 6.92 26.43
CA ARG A 471 17.55 7.24 27.86
C ARG A 471 18.89 7.58 28.49
N LEU A 472 18.90 8.56 29.39
CA LEU A 472 20.13 9.04 30.00
C LEU A 472 20.86 7.95 30.80
N GLU A 473 20.14 7.16 31.58
CA GLU A 473 20.69 6.03 32.36
C GLU A 473 21.31 4.92 31.50
N GLU A 474 20.78 4.70 30.30
CA GLU A 474 21.27 3.68 29.36
C GLU A 474 22.44 4.19 28.52
N SER A 475 22.60 5.51 28.43
CA SER A 475 23.61 6.15 27.60
C SER A 475 24.98 6.16 28.28
N LYS A 476 26.01 5.79 27.53
CA LYS A 476 27.41 6.00 27.89
C LYS A 476 27.87 7.42 27.58
N PHE A 477 27.24 8.07 26.61
CA PHE A 477 27.49 9.48 26.31
C PHE A 477 27.06 10.42 27.43
N PHE A 478 25.86 10.21 28.00
CA PHE A 478 25.26 11.18 28.92
C PHE A 478 25.12 10.67 30.37
N GLY A 479 25.38 9.39 30.65
CA GLY A 479 25.22 8.82 31.99
C GLY A 479 26.06 9.52 33.07
N GLU A 480 27.26 10.01 32.73
CA GLU A 480 28.12 10.79 33.65
C GLU A 480 27.53 12.18 34.02
N TYR A 481 26.54 12.66 33.26
CA TYR A 481 25.95 14.00 33.41
C TYR A 481 24.59 13.98 34.12
N GLN A 482 24.23 12.86 34.75
CA GLN A 482 23.05 12.79 35.61
C GLN A 482 23.13 13.84 36.74
N GLY A 483 22.06 14.61 36.94
CA GLY A 483 22.02 15.66 37.96
C GLY A 483 22.77 16.95 37.59
N LYS A 484 23.31 17.06 36.37
CA LYS A 484 23.87 18.31 35.82
C LYS A 484 22.84 19.04 34.96
N SER A 485 23.11 20.30 34.65
CA SER A 485 22.26 21.08 33.73
C SER A 485 22.39 20.55 32.29
N PHE A 486 21.33 20.75 31.51
CA PHE A 486 21.32 20.40 30.07
C PHE A 486 22.48 21.07 29.31
N THR A 487 22.72 22.35 29.56
CA THR A 487 23.79 23.13 28.91
C THR A 487 25.18 22.58 29.22
N PHE A 488 25.41 22.15 30.46
CA PHE A 488 26.66 21.52 30.88
C PHE A 488 26.86 20.18 30.16
N ALA A 489 25.82 19.34 30.11
CA ALA A 489 25.86 18.06 29.42
C ALA A 489 26.13 18.23 27.92
N SER A 490 25.46 19.18 27.26
CA SER A 490 25.61 19.44 25.82
C SER A 490 27.04 19.86 25.45
N PHE A 491 27.63 20.81 26.20
CA PHE A 491 29.01 21.25 25.95
C PHE A 491 30.02 20.12 26.13
N HIS A 492 29.92 19.37 27.22
CA HIS A 492 30.87 18.29 27.51
C HIS A 492 30.70 17.09 26.57
N ALA A 493 29.46 16.75 26.16
CA ALA A 493 29.22 15.71 25.19
C ALA A 493 29.81 16.05 23.81
N HIS A 494 29.63 17.30 23.36
CA HIS A 494 30.21 17.76 22.09
C HIS A 494 31.75 17.79 22.17
N LYS A 495 32.33 18.27 23.28
CA LYS A 495 33.79 18.33 23.45
C LYS A 495 34.44 16.94 23.58
N LYS A 496 33.80 15.99 24.25
CA LYS A 496 34.35 14.66 24.53
C LYS A 496 34.09 13.66 23.39
N TYR A 497 32.89 13.71 22.80
CA TYR A 497 32.43 12.72 21.82
C TYR A 497 32.10 13.29 20.44
N GLY A 498 32.00 14.62 20.29
CA GLY A 498 31.54 15.25 19.05
C GLY A 498 30.02 15.09 18.81
N VAL A 499 29.25 14.81 19.86
CA VAL A 499 27.80 14.60 19.78
C VAL A 499 27.06 15.86 20.21
N CYS A 500 26.10 16.32 19.41
CA CYS A 500 25.32 17.53 19.69
C CYS A 500 23.96 17.16 20.31
N LEU A 501 23.65 17.69 21.49
CA LEU A 501 22.37 17.46 22.17
C LEU A 501 21.37 18.57 21.77
N ILE A 502 20.18 18.18 21.31
CA ILE A 502 19.16 19.12 20.79
C ILE A 502 18.01 19.33 21.77
N GLY A 503 17.63 18.31 22.53
CA GLY A 503 16.47 18.39 23.41
C GLY A 503 16.33 17.20 24.36
N VAL A 504 15.37 17.33 25.28
CA VAL A 504 15.07 16.33 26.30
C VAL A 504 13.57 16.13 26.42
N ARG A 505 13.14 14.90 26.67
CA ARG A 505 11.78 14.57 27.06
C ARG A 505 11.79 13.87 28.41
N ARG A 506 11.07 14.44 29.38
CA ARG A 506 10.80 13.80 30.68
C ARG A 506 9.80 12.66 30.51
N MET A 507 9.87 11.66 31.38
CA MET A 507 8.88 10.56 31.39
C MET A 507 7.46 11.05 31.68
N ASP A 508 7.32 12.09 32.51
CA ASP A 508 6.03 12.58 32.99
C ASP A 508 5.26 13.39 31.94
N THR A 509 5.96 13.94 30.94
CA THR A 509 5.37 14.78 29.89
C THR A 509 5.66 14.21 28.52
N SER A 510 4.63 14.07 27.68
CA SER A 510 4.79 13.69 26.26
C SER A 510 5.54 14.74 25.42
N ASN A 511 5.68 15.96 25.92
CA ASN A 511 6.27 17.08 25.19
C ASN A 511 7.80 16.97 25.15
N ILE A 512 8.36 17.24 23.97
CA ILE A 512 9.81 17.33 23.77
C ILE A 512 10.22 18.78 24.02
N LEU A 513 11.14 19.00 24.96
CA LEU A 513 11.70 20.31 25.25
C LEU A 513 12.96 20.49 24.41
N MET A 514 12.92 21.44 23.47
CA MET A 514 14.06 21.78 22.61
C MET A 514 14.96 22.79 23.33
N ASN A 515 16.25 22.47 23.43
CA ASN A 515 17.29 23.29 24.06
C ASN A 515 16.87 23.99 25.37
N PRO A 516 16.52 23.24 26.43
CA PRO A 516 16.17 23.86 27.69
C PRO A 516 17.38 24.58 28.33
N GLY A 517 17.11 25.69 29.01
CA GLY A 517 18.13 26.50 29.69
C GLY A 517 18.80 25.78 30.87
N PRO A 518 19.70 26.48 31.60
CA PRO A 518 20.45 25.91 32.72
C PRO A 518 19.56 25.43 33.88
N CYS A 519 18.33 25.95 33.97
CA CYS A 519 17.33 25.56 34.97
C CYS A 519 16.87 24.10 34.83
N HIS A 520 17.05 23.49 33.65
CA HIS A 520 16.69 22.10 33.44
C HIS A 520 17.83 21.16 33.86
N ILE A 521 17.59 20.43 34.95
CA ILE A 521 18.49 19.40 35.46
C ILE A 521 18.11 18.05 34.85
N MET A 522 19.11 17.35 34.34
CA MET A 522 18.98 16.06 33.66
C MET A 522 18.66 14.93 34.66
N GLY A 523 17.53 14.25 34.45
CA GLY A 523 17.12 13.05 35.21
C GLY A 523 17.60 11.75 34.58
N ALA A 524 17.68 10.67 35.37
CA ALA A 524 18.10 9.34 34.90
C ALA A 524 17.17 8.77 33.81
N SER A 525 15.86 8.96 34.00
CA SER A 525 14.82 8.45 33.11
C SER A 525 14.56 9.32 31.89
N ASP A 526 15.24 10.46 31.76
CA ASP A 526 14.99 11.41 30.70
C ASP A 526 15.48 10.87 29.34
N THR A 527 14.66 11.06 28.30
CA THR A 527 15.04 10.72 26.93
C THR A 527 15.77 11.91 26.30
N CYS A 528 17.04 11.73 25.98
CA CYS A 528 17.90 12.72 25.33
C CYS A 528 17.83 12.57 23.81
N PHE A 529 17.57 13.67 23.09
CA PHE A 529 17.62 13.74 21.63
C PHE A 529 18.92 14.39 21.18
N TYR A 530 19.68 13.70 20.35
CA TYR A 530 21.01 14.13 19.92
C TYR A 530 21.25 13.86 18.43
N ILE A 531 22.19 14.60 17.84
CA ILE A 531 22.66 14.44 16.46
C ILE A 531 23.99 13.70 16.48
N ASN A 532 24.08 12.62 15.72
CA ASN A 532 25.34 11.92 15.47
C ASN A 532 25.28 11.15 14.15
N ILE A 533 26.44 10.78 13.59
CA ILE A 533 26.54 9.97 12.36
C ILE A 533 26.04 8.53 12.58
N SER A 534 26.21 8.02 13.80
CA SER A 534 25.79 6.66 14.11
C SER A 534 25.12 6.62 15.48
N LYS A 535 24.10 5.77 15.56
CA LYS A 535 23.46 5.47 16.84
C LYS A 535 24.50 4.95 17.84
N GLU A 536 24.40 5.41 19.09
CA GLU A 536 25.34 5.05 20.16
C GLU A 536 25.59 3.53 20.25
N GLU A 537 24.53 2.72 20.19
CA GLU A 537 24.59 1.25 20.23
C GLU A 537 25.43 0.63 19.10
N ASN A 538 25.49 1.29 17.95
CA ASN A 538 26.20 0.83 16.76
C ASN A 538 27.60 1.45 16.65
N SER A 539 27.91 2.46 17.47
CA SER A 539 29.18 3.17 17.41
C SER A 539 30.34 2.29 17.86
N ALA A 540 31.43 2.29 17.08
CA ALA A 540 32.62 1.47 17.33
C ALA A 540 33.27 1.76 18.71
N PHE A 541 33.09 2.97 19.23
CA PHE A 541 33.58 3.39 20.55
C PHE A 541 33.01 2.54 21.70
N VAL A 542 31.75 2.08 21.58
CA VAL A 542 31.10 1.22 22.57
C VAL A 542 31.60 -0.23 22.47
N ARG A 543 31.96 -0.71 21.27
CA ARG A 543 32.55 -2.05 21.05
C ARG A 543 34.02 -2.13 21.49
N GLY A 544 34.81 -1.08 21.29
CA GLY A 544 36.23 -1.04 21.66
C GLY A 544 36.50 -1.09 23.17
N HIS A 545 35.55 -0.66 24.01
CA HIS A 545 35.66 -0.74 25.48
C HIS A 545 35.18 -2.07 26.08
N ARG A 546 34.75 -3.05 25.28
CA ARG A 546 34.71 -4.46 25.74
C ARG A 546 36.12 -5.04 25.62
N GLY A 547 36.97 -4.73 26.61
CA GLY A 547 38.21 -5.45 26.84
C GLY A 547 37.95 -6.96 27.05
N PRO A 548 38.94 -7.82 26.80
CA PRO A 548 38.74 -9.28 26.77
C PRO A 548 38.46 -9.80 28.18
N VAL A 549 37.19 -10.11 28.47
CA VAL A 549 36.85 -10.84 29.68
C VAL A 549 37.23 -12.30 29.46
N ARG A 550 38.32 -12.69 30.12
CA ARG A 550 38.77 -14.07 30.34
C ARG A 550 37.59 -14.93 30.83
N GLY A 551 37.27 -16.01 30.12
CA GLY A 551 36.46 -17.11 30.67
C GLY A 551 37.25 -17.92 31.73
N PRO A 552 36.66 -18.97 32.34
CA PRO A 552 35.52 -19.75 31.86
C PRO A 552 34.43 -20.07 32.91
N GLY A 553 33.25 -20.49 32.44
CA GLY A 553 32.17 -21.04 33.28
C GLY A 553 30.87 -21.17 32.50
N VAL A 554 30.64 -22.37 31.97
CA VAL A 554 29.43 -22.77 31.24
C VAL A 554 28.23 -22.75 32.19
N ASP A 555 27.16 -22.06 31.79
CA ASP A 555 25.79 -22.60 31.90
C ASP A 555 24.88 -21.99 30.84
N SER A 556 24.33 -22.89 30.03
CA SER A 556 23.46 -22.60 28.90
C SER A 556 22.00 -22.61 29.35
N ARG A 557 21.32 -21.47 29.17
CA ARG A 557 19.86 -21.24 29.00
C ARG A 557 19.43 -19.99 29.77
N GLY A 558 19.73 -18.84 29.20
CA GLY A 558 19.12 -17.56 29.56
C GLY A 558 18.97 -16.76 28.30
N VAL A 559 17.77 -16.75 27.71
CA VAL A 559 17.38 -15.74 26.73
C VAL A 559 17.60 -14.39 27.40
N PRO A 560 18.34 -13.43 26.79
CA PRO A 560 18.40 -12.10 27.36
C PRO A 560 17.00 -11.49 27.24
N GLN A 561 16.25 -11.49 28.34
CA GLN A 561 15.06 -10.67 28.50
C GLN A 561 15.49 -9.21 28.52
N THR A 562 15.51 -8.58 27.35
CA THR A 562 15.43 -7.13 27.23
C THR A 562 14.00 -6.73 27.60
N ILE A 563 13.80 -6.36 28.86
CA ILE A 563 12.54 -5.79 29.35
C ILE A 563 12.44 -4.37 28.77
N TYR A 564 11.86 -4.26 27.57
CA TYR A 564 11.31 -3.02 27.04
C TYR A 564 9.85 -2.93 27.49
N HIS A 565 9.61 -2.19 28.58
CA HIS A 565 8.28 -1.65 28.86
C HIS A 565 8.24 -0.18 28.40
N GLY A 566 7.48 0.08 27.34
CA GLY A 566 7.06 1.43 26.92
C GLY A 566 7.68 1.90 25.60
N LEU A 567 6.82 2.07 24.58
CA LEU A 567 7.07 2.62 23.22
C LEU A 567 7.61 1.64 22.17
N THR A 568 6.74 0.71 21.75
CA THR A 568 6.78 0.03 20.46
C THR A 568 6.55 1.02 19.30
N ARG A 569 7.55 1.82 18.92
CA ARG A 569 7.48 2.65 17.70
C ARG A 569 8.67 2.37 16.79
N LEU A 570 8.37 1.91 15.58
CA LEU A 570 9.33 1.79 14.48
C LEU A 570 9.98 3.18 14.23
N PRO A 571 11.27 3.26 13.85
CA PRO A 571 11.94 4.53 13.54
C PRO A 571 11.54 5.02 12.14
N VAL A 572 10.25 5.18 11.90
CA VAL A 572 9.67 5.47 10.57
C VAL A 572 9.33 6.95 10.36
N HIS A 573 9.60 7.78 11.37
CA HIS A 573 9.36 9.22 11.29
C HIS A 573 10.17 9.89 10.17
N SER A 574 11.41 9.45 9.94
CA SER A 574 12.24 10.04 8.89
C SER A 574 11.82 9.57 7.49
N ILE A 575 11.23 8.36 7.36
CA ILE A 575 10.73 7.82 6.08
C ILE A 575 9.58 8.63 5.50
N ILE A 576 8.64 9.10 6.33
CA ILE A 576 7.52 9.91 5.83
C ILE A 576 7.95 11.36 5.63
N ALA A 577 8.80 11.86 6.53
CA ALA A 577 9.31 13.21 6.44
C ALA A 577 10.23 13.38 5.22
N SER A 578 11.01 12.36 4.83
CA SER A 578 11.88 12.37 3.66
C SER A 578 11.07 12.46 2.36
N MET A 579 9.93 11.75 2.29
CA MET A 579 9.00 11.85 1.16
C MET A 579 8.42 13.25 1.02
N GLY A 580 8.17 13.93 2.14
CA GLY A 580 7.67 15.30 2.20
C GLY A 580 8.71 16.36 1.86
N THR A 581 9.99 16.17 2.19
CA THR A 581 11.06 17.16 1.95
C THR A 581 11.56 17.19 0.50
N VAL A 582 11.58 16.05 -0.21
CA VAL A 582 12.01 15.98 -1.62
C VAL A 582 11.01 16.68 -2.57
N ALA A 583 9.76 16.87 -2.15
CA ALA A 583 8.77 17.64 -2.91
C ALA A 583 9.12 19.13 -3.07
N ILE A 584 10.10 19.64 -2.32
CA ILE A 584 10.56 21.03 -2.41
C ILE A 584 11.52 21.24 -3.60
N ASP A 585 12.24 20.21 -4.06
CA ASP A 585 13.29 20.32 -5.09
C ASP A 585 12.83 20.07 -6.55
N LEU A 586 11.56 19.71 -6.80
CA LEU A 586 11.11 19.20 -8.11
C LEU A 586 9.94 19.94 -8.78
N GLN A 587 9.60 21.16 -8.35
CA GLN A 587 8.49 21.91 -8.97
C GLN A 587 8.83 22.67 -10.27
N ASP A 588 10.06 22.64 -10.77
CA ASP A 588 10.45 23.30 -12.03
C ASP A 588 10.81 22.33 -13.16
N SER A 589 9.88 21.46 -13.56
CA SER A 589 9.99 20.78 -14.85
C SER A 589 8.62 20.52 -15.49
N SER A 590 8.00 21.59 -15.98
CA SER A 590 6.89 21.50 -16.94
C SER A 590 7.42 21.22 -18.34
N ASP A 591 7.04 20.06 -18.87
CA ASP A 591 6.83 19.69 -20.28
C ASP A 591 7.70 20.34 -21.39
N SER A 592 8.58 19.51 -21.97
CA SER A 592 8.72 19.51 -23.43
C SER A 592 8.88 18.06 -23.93
N MET A 593 8.01 17.70 -24.86
CA MET A 593 8.00 16.43 -25.58
C MET A 593 9.13 16.38 -26.62
N GLY A 594 9.84 15.25 -26.68
CA GLY A 594 10.46 14.76 -27.92
C GLY A 594 11.97 14.50 -27.86
N GLY A 595 12.35 13.25 -28.14
CA GLY A 595 13.69 12.91 -28.63
C GLY A 595 14.55 12.11 -27.67
N CYS A 596 14.48 10.78 -27.81
CA CYS A 596 15.57 9.89 -27.42
C CYS A 596 16.90 10.43 -28.00
N ASN A 597 17.94 10.57 -27.17
CA ASN A 597 19.32 10.22 -27.53
C ASN A 597 20.27 10.29 -26.31
N THR A 598 20.97 9.18 -26.13
CA THR A 598 22.18 8.94 -25.33
C THR A 598 23.18 10.10 -25.42
N LEU A 599 23.65 10.65 -24.29
CA LEU A 599 24.72 11.65 -24.29
C LEU A 599 25.92 11.17 -23.46
N ALA A 600 26.89 10.62 -24.19
CA ALA A 600 28.28 10.58 -23.79
C ALA A 600 28.91 11.99 -23.91
N LEU A 601 29.92 12.24 -23.08
CA LEU A 601 30.70 13.49 -23.05
C LEU A 601 31.40 13.76 -24.39
N PRO A 602 31.33 14.98 -24.98
CA PRO A 602 32.12 15.32 -26.16
C PRO A 602 33.56 15.66 -25.79
N ALA A 603 34.48 15.20 -26.64
CA ALA A 603 35.92 15.45 -26.58
C ALA A 603 36.31 16.89 -26.96
N MET A 604 37.43 17.35 -26.42
CA MET A 604 38.05 18.64 -26.71
C MET A 604 38.63 18.73 -28.12
N SER A 605 38.30 19.81 -28.83
CA SER A 605 39.12 20.39 -29.89
C SER A 605 38.97 21.91 -29.85
N GLY A 606 40.09 22.62 -29.79
CA GLY A 606 40.12 24.07 -29.56
C GLY A 606 40.04 24.92 -30.82
N SER A 607 39.59 26.16 -30.62
CA SER A 607 40.08 27.40 -31.25
C SER A 607 39.30 28.55 -30.65
N GLY A 608 40.00 29.60 -30.24
CA GLY A 608 39.48 30.65 -29.37
C GLY A 608 38.41 31.55 -29.99
N GLU A 609 37.46 31.94 -29.15
CA GLU A 609 36.83 33.26 -29.09
C GLU A 609 36.18 33.40 -27.71
N GLU A 610 36.28 34.59 -27.14
CA GLU A 610 36.05 34.90 -25.73
C GLU A 610 34.61 34.60 -25.27
N SER A 611 34.45 33.62 -24.37
CA SER A 611 33.20 33.36 -23.66
C SER A 611 33.08 34.29 -22.46
N ARG A 612 32.06 35.14 -22.46
CA ARG A 612 31.67 35.98 -21.33
C ARG A 612 31.32 35.11 -20.12
N HIS A 613 32.07 35.28 -19.03
CA HIS A 613 31.79 34.66 -17.74
C HIS A 613 30.51 35.23 -17.12
N SER A 614 29.44 34.44 -17.08
CA SER A 614 28.29 34.66 -16.20
C SER A 614 28.64 34.11 -14.83
N ILE A 615 29.29 34.94 -14.01
CA ILE A 615 29.37 34.94 -12.54
C ILE A 615 30.34 36.10 -12.23
N ALA A 616 29.83 37.16 -11.61
CA ALA A 616 30.68 38.25 -11.13
C ALA A 616 31.59 37.72 -10.00
N PRO A 617 32.88 38.09 -9.97
CA PRO A 617 33.77 37.69 -8.89
C PRO A 617 33.31 38.34 -7.58
N VAL A 618 33.33 37.56 -6.50
CA VAL A 618 33.11 38.04 -5.14
C VAL A 618 34.20 39.07 -4.83
N LEU A 619 33.79 40.33 -4.62
CA LEU A 619 34.66 41.39 -4.14
C LEU A 619 35.21 41.00 -2.76
N GLU A 620 36.52 40.81 -2.68
CA GLU A 620 37.27 40.83 -1.43
C GLU A 620 37.09 42.22 -0.79
N VAL A 621 36.26 42.29 0.25
CA VAL A 621 36.20 43.46 1.12
C VAL A 621 37.34 43.34 2.12
N VAL A 622 38.32 44.22 1.91
CA VAL A 622 39.47 44.49 2.78
C VAL A 622 39.02 44.81 4.20
N ASP A 623 39.79 44.26 5.15
CA ASP A 623 39.73 44.49 6.59
C ASP A 623 39.56 45.96 6.97
N GLY A 624 38.64 46.21 7.89
CA GLY A 624 38.61 47.42 8.70
C GLY A 624 37.22 47.91 9.03
N VAL A 625 36.57 47.33 10.05
CA VAL A 625 35.81 48.05 11.10
C VAL A 625 35.58 47.06 12.27
N HIS A 626 35.83 47.59 13.47
CA HIS A 626 35.75 47.00 14.82
C HIS A 626 34.73 45.88 15.06
N SER A 627 35.25 44.75 15.56
CA SER A 627 34.52 43.69 16.27
C SER A 627 33.71 44.26 17.44
N PRO A 628 32.39 44.04 17.53
CA PRO A 628 31.74 43.99 18.82
C PRO A 628 31.97 42.60 19.40
N THR A 629 32.74 42.57 20.47
CA THR A 629 32.89 41.44 21.39
C THR A 629 31.49 40.87 21.69
N PHE A 630 31.24 39.63 21.28
CA PHE A 630 30.08 38.87 21.74
C PHE A 630 30.28 38.62 23.24
N ASP A 631 29.62 39.42 24.08
CA ASP A 631 29.52 39.18 25.52
C ASP A 631 28.64 37.94 25.75
N LEU A 632 29.29 36.78 25.68
CA LEU A 632 28.83 35.52 26.25
C LEU A 632 28.82 35.69 27.77
N LEU A 633 27.73 36.27 28.32
CA LEU A 633 27.19 36.10 29.70
C LEU A 633 26.09 37.15 29.97
N GLY A 634 25.16 37.35 29.03
CA GLY A 634 23.93 38.12 29.25
C GLY A 634 22.74 37.19 29.38
N ASP A 635 22.23 37.04 30.59
CA ASP A 635 21.00 36.32 30.91
C ASP A 635 19.80 37.05 30.25
N GLN A 636 19.28 36.54 29.13
CA GLN A 636 18.11 37.12 28.46
C GLN A 636 16.79 36.69 29.14
N SER A 637 16.73 36.79 30.46
CA SER A 637 15.54 36.49 31.26
C SER A 637 15.01 37.67 32.09
N GLU A 638 15.61 38.85 32.00
CA GLU A 638 15.09 40.07 32.61
C GLU A 638 14.86 41.15 31.55
N ASP A 639 13.64 41.20 31.03
CA ASP A 639 13.12 42.38 30.33
C ASP A 639 11.64 42.61 30.71
N GLU A 640 11.32 42.33 31.99
CA GLU A 640 10.18 42.95 32.68
C GLU A 640 10.73 44.03 33.62
N GLY A 641 10.85 45.26 33.11
CA GLY A 641 11.13 46.44 33.94
C GLY A 641 12.20 47.37 33.37
N GLY A 642 11.89 48.07 32.29
CA GLY A 642 12.75 49.14 31.76
C GLY A 642 11.92 50.15 30.98
N GLU A 643 12.02 51.42 31.37
CA GLU A 643 11.17 52.56 31.01
C GLU A 643 10.80 52.72 29.53
N GLU A 644 9.53 53.08 29.30
CA GLU A 644 8.98 53.55 28.03
C GLU A 644 9.73 54.80 27.52
N GLY A 645 10.71 54.58 26.65
CA GLY A 645 11.21 55.60 25.74
C GLY A 645 10.17 55.84 24.62
N LYS A 646 9.58 57.03 24.62
CA LYS A 646 8.68 57.53 23.57
C LYS A 646 9.29 57.33 22.17
N GLU A 647 8.76 56.37 21.42
CA GLU A 647 8.87 56.31 19.95
C GLU A 647 7.49 56.58 19.33
N GLU A 648 7.54 57.25 18.18
CA GLU A 648 6.47 57.98 17.48
C GLU A 648 5.18 57.19 17.19
N GLU A 649 4.07 57.92 17.07
CA GLU A 649 2.72 57.45 16.71
C GLU A 649 2.75 56.53 15.47
N GLY A 650 2.76 55.23 15.70
CA GLY A 650 2.78 54.21 14.65
C GLY A 650 2.55 52.81 15.20
N GLY A 651 1.28 52.50 15.52
CA GLY A 651 0.76 51.15 15.81
C GLY A 651 1.41 50.40 16.98
N GLU A 652 0.79 50.42 18.16
CA GLU A 652 1.22 49.57 19.29
C GLU A 652 1.06 48.08 18.97
N TRP A 653 2.16 47.32 19.02
CA TRP A 653 2.18 45.88 18.78
C TRP A 653 1.91 45.09 20.06
N VAL A 654 0.80 44.34 20.11
CA VAL A 654 0.44 43.52 21.28
C VAL A 654 0.85 42.05 21.06
N LYS A 655 1.47 41.44 22.08
CA LYS A 655 1.72 39.99 22.11
C LYS A 655 0.39 39.29 22.42
N GLY A 656 -0.08 38.45 21.51
CA GLY A 656 -1.32 37.72 21.70
C GLY A 656 -1.44 36.59 20.70
N TYR A 657 -2.31 35.62 21.00
CA TYR A 657 -2.73 34.66 20.01
C TYR A 657 -3.60 35.38 18.97
N PRO A 658 -3.45 35.05 17.69
CA PRO A 658 -4.26 35.65 16.64
C PRO A 658 -5.75 35.31 16.90
N LEU A 659 -6.63 36.33 17.00
CA LEU A 659 -8.05 36.16 17.41
C LEU A 659 -8.82 35.21 16.49
N ASN A 660 -8.47 35.21 15.21
CA ASN A 660 -8.65 34.09 14.30
C ASN A 660 -7.26 33.47 14.06
N PRO A 661 -7.11 32.15 13.91
CA PRO A 661 -5.85 31.49 13.53
C PRO A 661 -5.40 31.86 12.11
N HIS A 662 -5.74 33.05 11.62
CA HIS A 662 -5.46 33.61 10.30
C HIS A 662 -4.94 35.08 10.36
N GLN A 663 -4.80 35.70 11.55
CA GLN A 663 -4.30 37.09 11.68
C GLN A 663 -3.16 37.22 12.70
N LEU A 664 -1.91 37.04 12.28
CA LEU A 664 -0.76 37.27 13.19
C LEU A 664 -0.46 38.75 13.38
N HIS A 665 -0.37 39.12 14.66
CA HIS A 665 -0.28 40.46 15.23
C HIS A 665 -1.59 41.25 15.17
N PRO A 666 -2.31 41.39 16.31
CA PRO A 666 -3.33 42.41 16.41
C PRO A 666 -2.61 43.77 16.49
N SER A 667 -2.59 44.52 15.41
CA SER A 667 -2.69 45.97 15.53
C SER A 667 -4.05 46.27 16.17
N GLN A 668 -4.11 47.23 17.10
CA GLN A 668 -5.35 47.56 17.84
C GLN A 668 -6.55 47.90 16.92
N HIS A 669 -6.29 48.25 15.66
CA HIS A 669 -7.30 48.36 14.61
C HIS A 669 -7.28 47.13 13.71
N ASN A 670 -8.46 46.50 13.53
CA ASN A 670 -8.71 45.55 12.45
C ASN A 670 -8.37 46.26 11.12
N ILE A 671 -7.25 45.87 10.49
CA ILE A 671 -6.85 46.39 9.19
C ILE A 671 -7.95 45.99 8.20
N LEU A 672 -8.47 46.96 7.45
CA LEU A 672 -9.50 46.72 6.44
C LEU A 672 -8.85 46.00 5.25
N THR A 673 -9.59 45.09 4.64
CA THR A 673 -9.22 44.33 3.44
C THR A 673 -8.63 45.19 2.31
N ALA A 674 -9.12 46.43 2.19
CA ALA A 674 -8.70 47.39 1.18
C ALA A 674 -7.25 47.88 1.37
N ASP A 675 -6.71 47.81 2.59
CA ASP A 675 -5.34 48.26 2.90
C ASP A 675 -4.29 47.19 2.58
N LEU A 676 -4.71 45.95 2.32
CA LEU A 676 -3.83 44.82 1.94
C LEU A 676 -3.57 44.74 0.43
N LEU A 677 -4.41 45.37 -0.40
CA LEU A 677 -4.22 45.43 -1.85
C LEU A 677 -3.24 46.55 -2.21
N SER A 678 -1.96 46.19 -2.33
CA SER A 678 -0.90 47.14 -2.70
C SER A 678 -1.06 47.80 -4.07
N SER A 679 -2.02 47.40 -4.93
CA SER A 679 -2.13 47.91 -6.31
C SER A 679 -3.19 49.00 -6.50
N GLN A 680 -4.04 49.29 -5.51
CA GLN A 680 -5.05 50.35 -5.59
C GLN A 680 -4.96 51.22 -4.35
N ALA A 681 -4.76 52.52 -4.53
CA ALA A 681 -4.79 53.49 -3.44
C ALA A 681 -6.18 53.47 -2.77
N CYS A 682 -6.24 53.08 -1.50
CA CYS A 682 -7.46 53.15 -0.69
C CYS A 682 -7.58 54.53 -0.03
N HIS A 683 -8.78 54.88 0.45
CA HIS A 683 -9.00 56.13 1.17
C HIS A 683 -8.20 56.27 2.48
N HIS A 684 -7.66 55.16 3.00
CA HIS A 684 -6.89 55.13 4.24
C HIS A 684 -5.37 55.26 4.02
N MET A 685 -4.83 54.79 2.88
CA MET A 685 -3.40 54.82 2.54
C MET A 685 -3.21 55.08 1.04
N PRO A 686 -2.70 56.26 0.62
CA PRO A 686 -2.60 56.66 -0.79
C PRO A 686 -1.34 56.14 -1.52
N TYR A 687 -0.85 54.95 -1.16
CA TYR A 687 0.42 54.42 -1.65
C TYR A 687 0.19 53.31 -2.67
N GLU A 688 0.56 53.55 -3.94
CA GLU A 688 0.43 52.57 -5.04
C GLU A 688 1.60 51.59 -5.14
N ASP A 689 2.79 51.96 -4.66
CA ASP A 689 3.98 51.12 -4.75
C ASP A 689 4.46 50.71 -3.36
N ALA A 690 4.86 49.45 -3.20
CA ALA A 690 5.51 48.95 -1.98
C ALA A 690 6.75 49.78 -1.55
N ARG A 691 7.41 50.46 -2.50
CA ARG A 691 8.54 51.37 -2.22
C ARG A 691 8.12 52.64 -1.50
N SER A 692 6.90 53.12 -1.75
CA SER A 692 6.38 54.37 -1.17
C SER A 692 6.03 54.23 0.32
N TYR A 693 5.89 53.00 0.82
CA TYR A 693 5.74 52.68 2.24
C TYR A 693 7.03 52.87 3.07
N GLY A 694 8.19 53.02 2.44
CA GLY A 694 9.44 53.33 3.15
C GLY A 694 9.88 52.28 4.17
N PHE A 695 9.75 50.99 3.84
CA PHE A 695 10.12 49.90 4.75
C PHE A 695 11.59 49.99 5.22
N LYS A 696 11.80 49.93 6.54
CA LYS A 696 13.14 50.02 7.16
C LYS A 696 14.01 48.78 6.89
N ASN A 697 13.39 47.60 6.86
CA ASN A 697 14.06 46.31 6.68
C ASN A 697 13.87 45.75 5.26
N LYS A 698 14.72 44.80 4.87
CA LYS A 698 14.65 44.16 3.55
C LYS A 698 13.33 43.42 3.36
N LEU A 699 12.75 43.59 2.18
CA LEU A 699 11.47 42.99 1.82
C LEU A 699 11.61 41.49 1.50
N ILE A 700 10.70 40.67 2.02
CA ILE A 700 10.49 39.28 1.62
C ILE A 700 9.33 39.25 0.62
N ILE A 701 9.55 38.68 -0.57
CA ILE A 701 8.53 38.51 -1.59
C ILE A 701 8.28 37.02 -1.77
N VAL A 702 7.01 36.61 -1.73
CA VAL A 702 6.59 35.22 -1.98
C VAL A 702 5.67 35.21 -3.19
N SER A 703 5.96 34.35 -4.15
CA SER A 703 5.10 34.10 -5.31
C SER A 703 4.28 32.83 -5.10
N ALA A 704 2.97 32.88 -5.34
CA ALA A 704 2.08 31.73 -5.28
C ALA A 704 0.91 31.87 -6.27
N GLU A 705 0.37 30.73 -6.72
CA GLU A 705 -0.78 30.69 -7.63
C GLU A 705 -2.06 31.24 -6.97
N SER A 706 -2.30 30.90 -5.70
CA SER A 706 -3.47 31.35 -4.92
C SER A 706 -3.16 31.54 -3.44
N ALA A 707 -3.96 32.37 -2.76
CA ALA A 707 -3.88 32.61 -1.33
C ALA A 707 -4.49 31.43 -0.52
N GLY A 708 -3.78 30.30 -0.47
CA GLY A 708 -4.20 29.12 0.31
C GLY A 708 -3.83 29.21 1.79
N ASN A 709 -4.50 28.41 2.63
CA ASN A 709 -4.19 28.27 4.06
C ASN A 709 -2.75 27.81 4.34
N GLY A 710 -2.06 27.20 3.37
CA GLY A 710 -0.63 26.92 3.46
C GLY A 710 0.23 28.17 3.67
N LEU A 711 -0.09 29.30 3.02
CA LEU A 711 0.67 30.56 3.18
C LEU A 711 0.54 31.15 4.58
N TYR A 712 -0.54 30.86 5.30
CA TYR A 712 -0.64 31.23 6.69
C TYR A 712 0.50 30.59 7.51
N ASN A 713 0.80 29.32 7.25
CA ASN A 713 1.91 28.61 7.90
C ASN A 713 3.30 29.13 7.48
N PHE A 714 3.41 29.93 6.41
CA PHE A 714 4.63 30.67 6.07
C PHE A 714 4.80 31.91 6.97
N ILE A 715 3.72 32.63 7.24
CA ILE A 715 3.75 33.89 7.99
C ILE A 715 3.97 33.65 9.49
N VAL A 716 3.34 32.60 10.05
CA VAL A 716 3.41 32.26 11.50
C VAL A 716 4.85 32.23 12.04
N PRO A 717 5.79 31.45 11.48
CA PRO A 717 7.16 31.37 12.01
C PRO A 717 7.98 32.66 11.81
N LEU A 718 7.61 33.51 10.83
CA LEU A 718 8.24 34.82 10.60
C LEU A 718 7.75 35.88 11.59
N ARG A 719 6.50 35.76 12.04
CA ARG A 719 5.82 36.70 12.94
C ARG A 719 5.68 36.11 14.35
N ALA A 720 6.79 35.60 14.87
CA ALA A 720 6.83 34.91 16.15
C ALA A 720 7.29 35.81 17.30
N TYR A 721 6.83 35.52 18.54
CA TYR A 721 7.13 36.32 19.72
C TYR A 721 8.63 36.36 20.10
N TYR A 722 9.38 35.31 19.75
CA TYR A 722 10.81 35.20 20.01
C TYR A 722 11.66 35.99 19.01
N ARG A 723 11.05 36.64 18.01
CA ARG A 723 11.75 37.53 17.08
C ARG A 723 11.73 38.96 17.64
N PRO A 724 12.87 39.65 17.66
CA PRO A 724 12.90 41.03 18.10
C PRO A 724 12.20 41.93 17.07
N ARG A 725 11.46 42.94 17.56
CA ARG A 725 10.64 43.83 16.72
C ARG A 725 11.44 44.54 15.63
N LYS A 726 12.71 44.86 15.91
CA LYS A 726 13.62 45.57 14.99
C LYS A 726 14.08 44.71 13.81
N GLU A 727 14.01 43.37 13.91
CA GLU A 727 14.42 42.43 12.85
C GLU A 727 13.26 41.98 11.96
N LEU A 728 12.05 42.50 12.20
CA LEU A 728 10.88 42.10 11.43
C LEU A 728 10.97 42.61 9.99
N ASN A 729 11.09 41.67 9.05
CA ASN A 729 11.08 41.96 7.63
C ASN A 729 9.62 42.13 7.13
N PRO A 730 9.32 43.12 6.27
CA PRO A 730 8.03 43.19 5.58
C PRO A 730 7.86 41.99 4.64
N ILE A 731 6.62 41.55 4.44
CA ILE A 731 6.28 40.40 3.58
C ILE A 731 5.27 40.89 2.53
N VAL A 732 5.54 40.65 1.26
CA VAL A 732 4.63 40.91 0.14
C VAL A 732 4.31 39.59 -0.55
N LEU A 733 3.02 39.30 -0.68
CA LEU A 733 2.53 38.12 -1.39
C LEU A 733 2.15 38.52 -2.80
N LEU A 734 2.84 37.96 -3.79
CA LEU A 734 2.52 38.10 -5.20
C LEU A 734 1.67 36.90 -5.60
N LEU A 735 0.42 37.18 -5.97
CA LEU A 735 -0.58 36.16 -6.28
C LEU A 735 -0.99 36.27 -7.75
N GLU A 736 -1.07 35.13 -8.43
CA GLU A 736 -1.53 35.07 -9.82
C GLU A 736 -3.05 35.19 -9.90
N ASN A 737 -3.76 34.46 -9.05
CA ASN A 737 -5.21 34.52 -8.95
C ASN A 737 -5.65 35.41 -7.77
N SER A 738 -6.54 36.36 -8.07
CA SER A 738 -7.17 37.25 -7.07
C SER A 738 -8.31 36.58 -6.29
N GLU A 739 -8.81 35.44 -6.76
CA GLU A 739 -9.91 34.71 -6.13
C GLU A 739 -9.44 34.01 -4.85
N CYS A 740 -9.68 34.68 -3.72
CA CYS A 740 -9.67 34.03 -2.42
C CYS A 740 -10.90 33.11 -2.33
N HIS A 741 -10.70 31.79 -2.40
CA HIS A 741 -11.76 30.83 -2.03
C HIS A 741 -12.07 30.82 -0.52
N CYS A 742 -11.29 31.58 0.26
CA CYS A 742 -11.61 31.89 1.64
C CYS A 742 -12.16 33.31 1.70
N SER A 743 -13.27 33.49 2.40
CA SER A 743 -13.73 34.75 2.98
C SER A 743 -12.72 35.27 4.03
N CYS A 744 -11.47 35.48 3.62
CA CYS A 744 -10.30 35.79 4.43
C CYS A 744 -9.57 37.03 3.90
N CYS A 745 -10.35 37.97 3.41
CA CYS A 745 -9.93 39.29 3.01
C CYS A 745 -10.68 40.26 3.93
#